data_AF-A0A6N7YKP5-F1
#
_entry.id   AF-A0A6N7YKP5-F1
#
_cell.length_a   1.000
_cell.length_b   1.000
_cell.length_c   1.000
_cell.angle_alpha   90.00
_cell.angle_beta   90.00
_cell.angle_gamma   90.00
#
_symmetry.space_group_name_H-M   'P 1'
#
loop_
_entity.id
_entity.type
_entity.pdbx_description
1 polymer ?
#
loop_
_entity_poly.entity_id
_entity_poly.type
_entity_poly.pdbx_seq_one_letter_code
_entity_poly.pdbx_strand_id
1 'polypeptide(L)'
;MRHSRRTCSIGWPNPRSTPNDSAATSSASRTLPTVPARSPPTVHSVRARSHGDSRNGQRLTHAALTVCERGEPGGGGAWDSVVVRLPLVARSGAVAEIRAAVERARAGRGGLVLVTGDAGVGKTRLAEEASAAADGLRVLWTWCTPGAALRPWARVVRTLAAERETGEIVRRSTSLAGLAGLATSPESRDPETARWWLSLDLTDLLRAAAPVLVIVDDLQDADLSSLRLLTEIAPALRSAPVLVLATARDDEAEWRGREEVRATLNRLGARVRLHPFADAEVAELAAATGAAPAVVRTISRRTGGNPLLVCELLASGADPDSVVPSSVQALVAARLAGLPEPARAVVTRAAVLGSRFRLDVLAELAGVSLSDVGERMDEAAGVVERVEPGIGRFRHELIRDAVYDVLAPGELAGRHRVAADCLIRRAGRGFDVDAAEIAAHLLRAGAPEGADWATRAGQEALRRLAFEDAAAWYAEAGRCLEAAGAPWEERARNGIALGEALTASGARPRARACLLEAADRAERAGRMDLVAEAVLGIGAGRAGFEIGLLDQRQIDLLERLREEPLPDVLRALVTARLSVALTFVGSPQRRLELATDAVTEARASGDDVAVAAALAASCDAMAGPEHCHERLAAATEIVEVAQRIRDPRLVLLGRRLRLVALLEIGRIGDADAEITAYRVVAETVGHPLYTWYVPLWRGMRALMQRRFDDCRASLAEAAALGERAGSDNAAVLVSTQRWLLCAESGDREGLRGMLAELDQAALPGAWPHITRALLLAQLGRVPEARDQLDAVAPLLPGMVRDSEWLPAMAQLAETLAVTGPRAVTRWVRDALTPYAGLYAVEGIGAAVRGPVRQFLDQLDGQKPLTDNEFRRDGEYWTVRWSGVESRLRDSKGLRDLGALLAAPGRPVAALDLAGVVVESDTGPMLDTHARTAYQRRLRELETEADDADATGDAGRAAKIGAEREALLAELTRAYGLGGRDRRAGSSAERARTAVTARISYAIRRIAGTDRALAEHLRRCVRTGTFCVYDPESPVDWRT
;
A
#
# COMPACT_ATOMS: atom_id res chain seq x y z
N MET A 1 -45.28 3.40 38.82
CA MET A 1 -46.51 3.59 39.63
C MET A 1 -47.60 4.23 38.79
N ARG A 2 -48.84 4.30 39.29
CA ARG A 2 -50.06 4.55 38.49
C ARG A 2 -50.34 6.04 38.19
N HIS A 3 -50.87 6.26 36.97
CA HIS A 3 -51.89 7.26 36.58
C HIS A 3 -51.52 8.77 36.54
N SER A 4 -52.18 9.63 35.73
CA SER A 4 -52.89 9.49 34.44
C SER A 4 -53.46 10.87 34.01
N ARG A 5 -53.83 11.03 32.71
CA ARG A 5 -54.69 12.09 32.11
C ARG A 5 -53.94 13.40 31.76
N ARG A 6 -54.22 14.08 30.62
CA ARG A 6 -55.20 13.82 29.52
C ARG A 6 -54.84 14.63 28.24
N THR A 7 -55.01 14.04 27.04
CA THR A 7 -55.56 14.61 25.75
C THR A 7 -55.11 16.01 25.25
N CYS A 8 -55.02 16.39 23.96
CA CYS A 8 -55.15 15.83 22.59
C CYS A 8 -54.89 17.01 21.59
N SER A 9 -54.74 16.91 20.25
CA SER A 9 -54.42 15.85 19.26
C SER A 9 -54.31 16.51 17.84
N ILE A 10 -54.34 15.71 16.76
CA ILE A 10 -54.46 16.06 15.31
C ILE A 10 -53.12 16.32 14.60
N GLY A 11 -52.76 15.65 13.49
CA GLY A 11 -53.41 14.52 12.80
C GLY A 11 -52.83 14.32 11.40
N TRP A 12 -52.23 13.15 11.13
CA TRP A 12 -51.79 12.73 9.78
C TRP A 12 -52.97 12.16 8.97
N PRO A 13 -52.87 12.11 7.62
CA PRO A 13 -52.61 10.79 7.00
C PRO A 13 -51.74 10.79 5.73
N ASN A 14 -51.25 9.59 5.40
CA ASN A 14 -50.63 9.15 4.14
C ASN A 14 -51.64 8.18 3.43
N PRO A 15 -51.30 7.34 2.42
CA PRO A 15 -50.76 7.52 1.05
C PRO A 15 -51.76 7.08 -0.06
N ARG A 16 -51.39 7.18 -1.37
CA ARG A 16 -51.35 6.07 -2.39
C ARG A 16 -51.63 6.46 -3.86
N SER A 17 -51.07 5.62 -4.74
CA SER A 17 -51.49 5.20 -6.10
C SER A 17 -51.41 6.15 -7.32
N THR A 18 -50.71 5.65 -8.34
CA THR A 18 -50.79 6.00 -9.77
C THR A 18 -52.08 5.41 -10.41
N PRO A 19 -52.48 5.84 -11.62
CA PRO A 19 -52.11 5.07 -12.81
C PRO A 19 -51.80 5.89 -14.08
N ASN A 20 -51.43 5.15 -15.12
CA ASN A 20 -51.02 5.56 -16.47
C ASN A 20 -52.24 5.93 -17.36
N ASP A 21 -52.12 6.90 -18.28
CA ASP A 21 -52.78 6.81 -19.61
C ASP A 21 -52.22 7.82 -20.65
N SER A 22 -52.79 7.84 -21.87
CA SER A 22 -52.02 7.96 -23.12
C SER A 22 -52.47 9.03 -24.16
N ALA A 23 -51.54 9.33 -25.09
CA ALA A 23 -51.72 9.77 -26.49
C ALA A 23 -51.99 11.26 -26.91
N ALA A 24 -51.50 11.54 -28.14
CA ALA A 24 -51.97 12.50 -29.16
C ALA A 24 -51.59 14.01 -29.14
N THR A 25 -50.57 14.34 -29.93
CA THR A 25 -50.49 15.45 -30.94
C THR A 25 -51.41 16.68 -30.86
N SER A 26 -50.83 17.89 -30.86
CA SER A 26 -50.86 18.80 -32.03
C SER A 26 -50.06 20.11 -31.82
N SER A 27 -49.85 20.85 -32.91
CA SER A 27 -48.97 22.02 -33.03
C SER A 27 -49.56 23.35 -32.56
N ALA A 28 -48.74 24.21 -31.93
CA ALA A 28 -48.96 25.66 -31.93
C ALA A 28 -47.63 26.43 -31.93
N SER A 29 -47.29 27.01 -33.06
CA SER A 29 -46.13 27.90 -33.24
C SER A 29 -46.36 29.27 -32.59
N ARG A 30 -45.45 29.73 -31.71
CA ARG A 30 -45.26 31.16 -31.43
C ARG A 30 -43.77 31.55 -31.35
N THR A 31 -43.42 32.47 -32.23
CA THR A 31 -42.15 33.18 -32.39
C THR A 31 -41.62 33.79 -31.08
N LEU A 32 -40.32 33.60 -30.82
CA LEU A 32 -39.54 34.43 -29.89
C LEU A 32 -38.95 35.65 -30.64
N PRO A 33 -38.87 36.83 -30.01
CA PRO A 33 -38.30 38.01 -30.64
C PRO A 33 -36.76 37.99 -30.64
N THR A 34 -36.17 38.35 -31.78
CA THR A 34 -34.73 38.56 -31.95
C THR A 34 -34.29 39.89 -31.35
N VAL A 35 -33.23 39.87 -30.55
CA VAL A 35 -32.51 41.08 -30.08
C VAL A 35 -31.21 41.21 -30.87
N PRO A 36 -30.87 42.38 -31.43
CA PRO A 36 -29.78 42.50 -32.41
C PRO A 36 -28.39 42.45 -31.78
N ALA A 37 -27.47 41.77 -32.46
CA ALA A 37 -26.06 41.76 -32.12
C ALA A 37 -25.42 43.15 -32.30
N ARG A 38 -24.62 43.60 -31.33
CA ARG A 38 -23.75 44.77 -31.47
C ARG A 38 -22.41 44.36 -32.08
N SER A 39 -22.02 44.99 -33.18
CA SER A 39 -20.71 44.86 -33.81
C SER A 39 -19.59 45.47 -32.94
N PRO A 40 -18.34 44.98 -33.04
CA PRO A 40 -17.20 45.57 -32.35
C PRO A 40 -16.77 46.91 -32.99
N PRO A 41 -16.18 47.85 -32.22
CA PRO A 41 -15.72 49.12 -32.75
C PRO A 41 -14.43 48.99 -33.57
N THR A 42 -14.40 49.64 -34.72
CA THR A 42 -13.24 49.78 -35.60
C THR A 42 -12.15 50.66 -34.99
N VAL A 43 -10.90 50.19 -35.00
CA VAL A 43 -9.72 50.99 -34.64
C VAL A 43 -9.31 51.86 -35.83
N HIS A 44 -9.43 53.19 -35.70
CA HIS A 44 -8.83 54.12 -36.65
C HIS A 44 -7.33 54.24 -36.40
N SER A 45 -6.53 53.93 -37.43
CA SER A 45 -5.08 54.13 -37.42
C SER A 45 -4.73 55.55 -37.89
N VAL A 46 -4.03 56.31 -37.04
CA VAL A 46 -3.43 57.59 -37.42
C VAL A 46 -1.92 57.41 -37.53
N ARG A 47 -1.39 57.49 -38.76
CA ARG A 47 0.04 57.57 -39.03
C ARG A 47 0.56 58.97 -38.68
N ALA A 48 1.49 59.08 -37.73
CA ALA A 48 2.40 60.22 -37.64
C ALA A 48 3.76 59.84 -38.26
N ARG A 49 4.40 60.79 -38.96
CA ARG A 49 5.57 60.52 -39.80
C ARG A 49 6.88 60.52 -39.02
N SER A 50 7.82 59.69 -39.45
CA SER A 50 9.23 59.79 -39.08
C SER A 50 9.84 61.11 -39.56
N HIS A 51 10.64 61.74 -38.70
CA HIS A 51 11.79 62.56 -39.06
C HIS A 51 12.92 62.11 -38.13
N GLY A 52 14.06 61.74 -38.71
CA GLY A 52 15.25 61.45 -37.92
C GLY A 52 16.17 62.66 -37.89
N ASP A 53 16.92 62.81 -36.82
CA ASP A 53 18.30 63.26 -36.96
C ASP A 53 19.18 62.59 -35.89
N SER A 54 20.48 62.55 -36.17
CA SER A 54 21.49 61.89 -35.36
C SER A 54 22.45 62.93 -34.79
N ARG A 55 22.82 62.82 -33.50
CA ARG A 55 24.22 62.88 -33.04
C ARG A 55 24.39 62.72 -31.53
N ASN A 56 25.57 62.18 -31.25
CA ASN A 56 26.21 61.85 -29.98
C ASN A 56 26.20 62.97 -28.91
N GLY A 57 26.11 62.61 -27.62
CA GLY A 57 26.32 63.56 -26.51
C GLY A 57 26.03 62.98 -25.12
N GLN A 58 27.06 62.78 -24.30
CA GLN A 58 26.93 62.37 -22.89
C GLN A 58 26.18 63.42 -22.05
N ARG A 59 25.30 63.00 -21.11
CA ARG A 59 25.16 63.58 -19.74
C ARG A 59 24.13 62.86 -18.86
N LEU A 60 24.58 62.58 -17.63
CA LEU A 60 23.86 62.70 -16.35
C LEU A 60 22.42 62.14 -16.24
N THR A 61 22.30 61.04 -15.48
CA THR A 61 21.04 60.51 -14.96
C THR A 61 20.43 61.42 -13.88
N HIS A 62 19.34 62.12 -14.21
CA HIS A 62 18.40 62.61 -13.19
C HIS A 62 17.30 61.58 -12.96
N ALA A 63 17.09 61.18 -11.71
CA ALA A 63 15.94 60.36 -11.32
C ALA A 63 14.67 61.22 -11.34
N ALA A 64 13.72 60.87 -12.21
CA ALA A 64 12.41 61.50 -12.24
C ALA A 64 11.42 60.72 -11.36
N LEU A 65 10.74 61.42 -10.45
CA LEU A 65 9.58 60.88 -9.75
C LEU A 65 8.46 60.65 -10.77
N THR A 66 8.02 59.41 -10.95
CA THR A 66 6.93 59.09 -11.88
C THR A 66 5.59 59.47 -11.27
N VAL A 67 5.08 60.65 -11.63
CA VAL A 67 3.70 61.07 -11.35
C VAL A 67 2.78 60.41 -12.40
N CYS A 68 1.82 59.61 -11.95
CA CYS A 68 0.75 59.11 -12.82
C CYS A 68 -0.36 60.16 -12.91
N GLU A 69 -0.27 61.09 -13.85
CA GLU A 69 -1.35 62.03 -14.15
C GLU A 69 -2.58 61.27 -14.70
N ARG A 70 -3.73 61.42 -14.02
CA ARG A 70 -5.06 61.18 -14.60
C ARG A 70 -5.64 62.52 -15.06
N GLY A 71 -6.55 62.47 -16.03
CA GLY A 71 -7.03 63.63 -16.79
C GLY A 71 -7.74 64.74 -16.00
N GLU A 72 -8.01 65.84 -16.73
CA GLU A 72 -8.35 67.19 -16.27
C GLU A 72 -9.44 67.33 -15.18
N PRO A 73 -9.37 68.41 -14.36
CA PRO A 73 -10.19 68.54 -13.16
C PRO A 73 -11.60 69.11 -13.39
N GLY A 74 -12.62 68.36 -12.97
CA GLY A 74 -13.94 68.90 -12.62
C GLY A 74 -13.97 69.27 -11.13
N GLY A 75 -14.24 70.53 -10.80
CA GLY A 75 -14.00 71.06 -9.45
C GLY A 75 -14.90 70.53 -8.33
N GLY A 76 -14.29 70.29 -7.16
CA GLY A 76 -14.94 69.93 -5.90
C GLY A 76 -13.88 69.37 -4.94
N GLY A 77 -13.61 70.05 -3.82
CA GLY A 77 -12.42 69.80 -3.01
C GLY A 77 -12.29 68.36 -2.52
N ALA A 78 -11.26 67.66 -3.00
CA ALA A 78 -10.87 66.32 -2.59
C ALA A 78 -9.42 66.32 -2.07
N TRP A 79 -9.11 65.37 -1.19
CA TRP A 79 -7.78 65.25 -0.60
C TRP A 79 -6.83 64.59 -1.60
N ASP A 80 -5.94 65.39 -2.21
CA ASP A 80 -4.86 64.92 -3.10
C ASP A 80 -3.81 64.09 -2.34
N SER A 81 -4.18 62.87 -1.96
CA SER A 81 -3.24 61.87 -1.45
C SER A 81 -2.53 61.18 -2.62
N VAL A 82 -1.56 61.90 -3.20
CA VAL A 82 -0.64 61.34 -4.20
C VAL A 82 0.03 60.09 -3.60
N VAL A 83 -0.29 58.92 -4.13
CA VAL A 83 0.32 57.66 -3.70
C VAL A 83 1.77 57.62 -4.18
N VAL A 84 2.69 58.06 -3.31
CA VAL A 84 4.13 57.97 -3.57
C VAL A 84 4.57 56.51 -3.52
N ARG A 85 4.73 55.87 -4.68
CA ARG A 85 5.48 54.61 -4.80
C ARG A 85 6.97 54.94 -4.75
N LEU A 86 7.57 54.70 -3.60
CA LEU A 86 8.99 54.98 -3.37
C LEU A 86 9.90 54.13 -4.28
N PRO A 87 10.98 54.72 -4.83
CA PRO A 87 11.90 54.01 -5.72
C PRO A 87 12.67 52.92 -4.96
N LEU A 88 12.97 51.81 -5.62
CA LEU A 88 13.58 50.62 -5.01
C LEU A 88 15.12 50.74 -4.89
N VAL A 89 15.59 51.90 -4.42
CA VAL A 89 17.02 52.27 -4.53
C VAL A 89 17.90 51.38 -3.63
N ALA A 90 17.42 51.08 -2.43
CA ALA A 90 18.14 50.35 -1.38
C ALA A 90 18.12 48.80 -1.51
N ARG A 91 18.02 48.23 -2.73
CA ARG A 91 17.97 46.76 -2.94
C ARG A 91 18.79 46.27 -4.15
N SER A 92 19.76 47.05 -4.60
CA SER A 92 20.55 46.82 -5.82
C SER A 92 21.09 45.38 -5.98
N GLY A 93 21.66 44.78 -4.93
CA GLY A 93 22.15 43.39 -4.93
C GLY A 93 21.04 42.36 -5.18
N ALA A 94 19.96 42.39 -4.39
CA ALA A 94 18.84 41.47 -4.54
C ALA A 94 18.13 41.61 -5.92
N VAL A 95 18.02 42.84 -6.44
CA VAL A 95 17.51 43.08 -7.81
C VAL A 95 18.44 42.47 -8.86
N ALA A 96 19.75 42.63 -8.71
CA ALA A 96 20.73 42.04 -9.63
C ALA A 96 20.67 40.50 -9.63
N GLU A 97 20.53 39.87 -8.47
CA GLU A 97 20.36 38.40 -8.35
C GLU A 97 19.08 37.91 -9.05
N ILE A 98 17.96 38.61 -8.86
CA ILE A 98 16.68 38.28 -9.52
C ILE A 98 16.74 38.49 -11.02
N ARG A 99 17.27 39.62 -11.51
CA ARG A 99 17.45 39.87 -12.95
C ARG A 99 18.39 38.84 -13.58
N ALA A 100 19.47 38.46 -12.89
CA ALA A 100 20.36 37.38 -13.33
C ALA A 100 19.66 36.01 -13.36
N ALA A 101 18.71 35.73 -12.45
CA ALA A 101 17.91 34.51 -12.51
C ALA A 101 16.93 34.51 -13.70
N VAL A 102 16.27 35.63 -13.98
CA VAL A 102 15.40 35.80 -15.16
C VAL A 102 16.18 35.61 -16.46
N GLU A 103 17.35 36.22 -16.60
CA GLU A 103 18.20 36.06 -17.79
C GLU A 103 18.78 34.64 -17.94
N ARG A 104 19.13 33.96 -16.83
CA ARG A 104 19.48 32.53 -16.90
C ARG A 104 18.31 31.67 -17.38
N ALA A 105 17.09 31.94 -16.93
CA ALA A 105 15.91 31.23 -17.38
C ALA A 105 15.61 31.51 -18.87
N ARG A 106 15.74 32.75 -19.33
CA ARG A 106 15.70 33.11 -20.76
C ARG A 106 16.70 32.29 -21.58
N ALA A 107 17.91 32.09 -21.05
CA ALA A 107 18.96 31.27 -21.65
C ALA A 107 18.78 29.74 -21.46
N GLY A 108 17.58 29.27 -21.11
CA GLY A 108 17.26 27.85 -20.95
C GLY A 108 17.67 27.21 -19.62
N ARG A 109 18.12 28.00 -18.64
CA ARG A 109 18.62 27.55 -17.32
C ARG A 109 17.78 28.11 -16.18
N GLY A 110 16.54 27.64 -16.10
CA GLY A 110 15.56 28.00 -15.08
C GLY A 110 15.83 27.39 -13.70
N GLY A 111 14.76 27.01 -13.00
CA GLY A 111 14.80 26.43 -11.66
C GLY A 111 13.94 27.21 -10.65
N LEU A 112 14.28 27.09 -9.37
CA LEU A 112 13.60 27.74 -8.25
C LEU A 112 14.45 28.88 -7.66
N VAL A 113 13.82 30.01 -7.35
CA VAL A 113 14.37 31.09 -6.54
C VAL A 113 13.45 31.35 -5.34
N LEU A 114 14.02 31.38 -4.14
CA LEU A 114 13.31 31.64 -2.88
C LEU A 114 13.69 33.03 -2.36
N VAL A 115 12.72 33.96 -2.37
CA VAL A 115 12.86 35.28 -1.75
C VAL A 115 12.39 35.20 -0.31
N THR A 116 13.34 35.09 0.61
CA THR A 116 13.08 34.85 2.05
C THR A 116 13.31 36.10 2.89
N GLY A 117 12.53 36.29 3.95
CA GLY A 117 12.78 37.31 4.97
C GLY A 117 11.51 37.72 5.72
N ASP A 118 11.64 38.66 6.64
CA ASP A 118 10.59 39.03 7.59
C ASP A 118 9.36 39.68 6.93
N ALA A 119 8.27 39.80 7.69
CA ALA A 119 7.11 40.58 7.25
C ALA A 119 7.49 42.07 7.16
N GLY A 120 7.17 42.74 6.04
CA GLY A 120 7.55 44.14 5.78
C GLY A 120 8.85 44.32 5.01
N VAL A 121 9.65 43.27 4.81
CA VAL A 121 11.02 43.39 4.26
C VAL A 121 11.09 43.65 2.73
N GLY A 122 9.95 43.59 2.04
CA GLY A 122 9.83 43.92 0.60
C GLY A 122 9.81 42.72 -0.37
N LYS A 123 9.54 41.49 0.09
CA LYS A 123 9.56 40.26 -0.74
C LYS A 123 8.69 40.36 -2.01
N THR A 124 7.40 40.65 -1.85
CA THR A 124 6.44 40.82 -2.96
C THR A 124 6.85 41.94 -3.90
N ARG A 125 7.44 43.03 -3.37
CA ARG A 125 7.93 44.16 -4.19
C ARG A 125 9.13 43.75 -5.06
N LEU A 126 9.99 42.85 -4.58
CA LEU A 126 11.05 42.25 -5.39
C LEU A 126 10.50 41.28 -6.45
N ALA A 127 9.40 40.58 -6.16
CA ALA A 127 8.69 39.77 -7.16
C ALA A 127 8.02 40.63 -8.25
N GLU A 128 7.49 41.81 -7.90
CA GLU A 128 7.00 42.80 -8.88
C GLU A 128 8.12 43.28 -9.81
N GLU A 129 9.32 43.53 -9.27
CA GLU A 129 10.51 43.86 -10.07
C GLU A 129 10.94 42.69 -10.97
N ALA A 130 10.84 41.44 -10.50
CA ALA A 130 11.08 40.25 -11.32
C ALA A 130 10.11 40.17 -12.51
N SER A 131 8.82 40.44 -12.26
CA SER A 131 7.79 40.51 -13.30
C SER A 131 8.04 41.63 -14.30
N ALA A 132 8.51 42.80 -13.86
CA ALA A 132 8.83 43.93 -14.73
C ALA A 132 10.09 43.68 -15.57
N ALA A 133 11.05 42.92 -15.05
CA ALA A 133 12.26 42.51 -15.77
C ALA A 133 12.06 41.27 -16.67
N ALA A 134 10.88 40.66 -16.69
CA ALA A 134 10.58 39.43 -17.40
C ALA A 134 10.23 39.63 -18.89
N ASP A 135 10.78 40.66 -19.55
CA ASP A 135 10.59 40.91 -20.99
C ASP A 135 10.79 39.64 -21.80
N GLY A 136 9.83 39.23 -22.64
CA GLY A 136 9.93 38.01 -23.45
C GLY A 136 9.89 36.68 -22.68
N LEU A 137 9.65 36.69 -21.36
CA LEU A 137 9.10 35.55 -20.62
C LEU A 137 7.61 35.78 -20.42
N ARG A 138 6.82 34.70 -20.48
CA ARG A 138 5.45 34.71 -20.00
C ARG A 138 5.43 34.82 -18.47
N VAL A 139 4.72 35.78 -17.89
CA VAL A 139 4.55 35.84 -16.43
C VAL A 139 3.22 35.21 -16.00
N LEU A 140 3.27 34.32 -15.02
CA LEU A 140 2.13 33.71 -14.35
C LEU A 140 2.21 34.02 -12.86
N TRP A 141 1.42 34.98 -12.38
CA TRP A 141 1.34 35.28 -10.94
C TRP A 141 0.30 34.37 -10.27
N THR A 142 0.69 33.73 -9.17
CA THR A 142 -0.19 33.01 -8.27
C THR A 142 0.20 33.31 -6.81
N TRP A 143 -0.66 32.92 -5.88
CA TRP A 143 -0.46 33.13 -4.45
C TRP A 143 -1.01 31.94 -3.67
N CYS A 144 -0.49 31.70 -2.47
CA CYS A 144 -1.03 30.68 -1.60
C CYS A 144 -2.34 31.15 -0.94
N THR A 145 -3.15 30.20 -0.45
CA THR A 145 -4.44 30.52 0.19
C THR A 145 -4.64 29.48 1.29
N PRO A 146 -4.65 29.87 2.58
CA PRO A 146 -4.59 28.92 3.69
C PRO A 146 -5.63 27.79 3.59
N GLY A 147 -5.13 26.55 3.57
CA GLY A 147 -5.96 25.33 3.54
C GLY A 147 -6.59 24.97 2.18
N ALA A 148 -6.48 25.83 1.16
CA ALA A 148 -6.96 25.53 -0.19
C ALA A 148 -5.96 24.64 -0.95
N ALA A 149 -6.13 23.32 -0.83
CA ALA A 149 -5.21 22.31 -1.35
C ALA A 149 -4.90 22.48 -2.86
N LEU A 150 -3.61 22.48 -3.19
CA LEU A 150 -3.05 22.66 -4.54
C LEU A 150 -3.51 23.91 -5.31
N ARG A 151 -4.13 24.89 -4.63
CA ARG A 151 -4.72 26.08 -5.25
C ARG A 151 -3.75 26.95 -6.05
N PRO A 152 -2.48 27.21 -5.65
CA PRO A 152 -1.58 28.03 -6.46
C PRO A 152 -1.32 27.38 -7.83
N TRP A 153 -1.16 26.05 -7.86
CA TRP A 153 -0.96 25.25 -9.06
C TRP A 153 -2.24 25.14 -9.90
N ALA A 154 -3.40 24.96 -9.27
CA ALA A 154 -4.70 24.97 -9.96
C ALA A 154 -4.94 26.27 -10.74
N ARG A 155 -4.57 27.44 -10.16
CA ARG A 155 -4.63 28.74 -10.87
C ARG A 155 -3.71 28.76 -12.09
N VAL A 156 -2.45 28.34 -11.94
CA VAL A 156 -1.48 28.24 -13.05
C VAL A 156 -2.01 27.35 -14.18
N VAL A 157 -2.48 26.14 -13.86
CA VAL A 157 -3.01 25.20 -14.86
C VAL A 157 -4.27 25.76 -15.54
N ARG A 158 -5.20 26.39 -14.81
CA ARG A 158 -6.39 27.02 -15.40
C ARG A 158 -6.03 28.15 -16.38
N THR A 159 -5.07 29.01 -16.04
CA THR A 159 -4.59 30.09 -16.93
C THR A 159 -3.97 29.51 -18.20
N LEU A 160 -3.19 28.42 -18.08
CA LEU A 160 -2.63 27.71 -19.23
C LEU A 160 -3.69 26.93 -20.03
N ALA A 161 -4.75 26.45 -19.39
CA ALA A 161 -5.81 25.67 -20.03
C ALA A 161 -6.73 26.51 -20.94
N ALA A 162 -6.79 27.83 -20.72
CA ALA A 162 -7.55 28.77 -21.54
C ALA A 162 -6.97 28.96 -22.95
N GLU A 163 -5.73 28.56 -23.17
CA GLU A 163 -5.04 28.65 -24.46
C GLU A 163 -5.14 27.38 -25.29
N ARG A 164 -4.91 27.50 -26.61
CA ARG A 164 -5.19 26.41 -27.55
C ARG A 164 -4.28 25.20 -27.36
N GLU A 165 -2.97 25.42 -27.34
CA GLU A 165 -1.92 24.38 -27.33
C GLU A 165 -1.76 23.75 -25.94
N THR A 166 -1.44 24.57 -24.93
CA THR A 166 -1.37 24.15 -23.53
C THR A 166 -2.71 23.60 -23.01
N GLY A 167 -3.84 24.14 -23.46
CA GLY A 167 -5.16 23.58 -23.12
C GLY A 167 -5.41 22.20 -23.74
N GLU A 168 -4.77 21.85 -24.85
CA GLU A 168 -4.85 20.48 -25.39
C GLU A 168 -4.05 19.49 -24.53
N ILE A 169 -2.89 19.91 -24.00
CA ILE A 169 -2.13 19.14 -23.00
C ILE A 169 -2.98 18.92 -21.73
N VAL A 170 -3.59 19.99 -21.19
CA VAL A 170 -4.46 19.90 -20.00
C VAL A 170 -5.67 18.99 -20.25
N ARG A 171 -6.30 19.03 -21.44
CA ARG A 171 -7.44 18.14 -21.77
C ARG A 171 -7.04 16.67 -21.94
N ARG A 172 -5.80 16.39 -22.33
CA ARG A 172 -5.28 15.01 -22.48
C ARG A 172 -4.80 14.42 -21.15
N SER A 173 -4.28 15.24 -20.23
CA SER A 173 -3.92 14.82 -18.87
C SER A 173 -5.13 14.85 -17.93
N THR A 174 -5.52 13.68 -17.43
CA THR A 174 -6.56 13.58 -16.39
C THR A 174 -6.13 14.24 -15.08
N SER A 175 -4.82 14.25 -14.80
CA SER A 175 -4.20 14.86 -13.60
C SER A 175 -4.39 16.37 -13.61
N LEU A 176 -4.02 17.02 -14.73
CA LEU A 176 -4.14 18.47 -14.92
C LEU A 176 -5.60 18.92 -15.04
N ALA A 177 -6.43 18.15 -15.77
CA ALA A 177 -7.87 18.43 -15.85
C ALA A 177 -8.55 18.34 -14.47
N GLY A 178 -8.18 17.34 -13.64
CA GLY A 178 -8.64 17.20 -12.26
C GLY A 178 -8.20 18.36 -11.37
N LEU A 179 -6.90 18.70 -11.39
CA LEU A 179 -6.36 19.84 -10.65
C LEU A 179 -7.02 21.18 -11.04
N ALA A 180 -7.30 21.38 -12.33
CA ALA A 180 -7.99 22.56 -12.83
C ALA A 180 -9.50 22.57 -12.51
N GLY A 181 -10.10 21.44 -12.11
CA GLY A 181 -11.55 21.30 -11.94
C GLY A 181 -12.32 21.21 -13.27
N LEU A 182 -11.65 20.83 -14.36
CA LEU A 182 -12.21 20.68 -15.70
C LEU A 182 -12.71 19.25 -16.00
N ALA A 183 -12.30 18.27 -15.19
CA ALA A 183 -12.77 16.89 -15.23
C ALA A 183 -12.85 16.33 -13.80
N THR A 184 -13.66 15.30 -13.59
CA THR A 184 -13.52 14.44 -12.41
C THR A 184 -12.30 13.54 -12.59
N SER A 185 -11.43 13.46 -11.56
CA SER A 185 -10.40 12.42 -11.54
C SER A 185 -11.10 11.06 -11.49
N PRO A 186 -10.68 10.05 -12.27
CA PRO A 186 -11.16 8.68 -12.12
C PRO A 186 -10.85 8.19 -10.71
N GLU A 187 -11.82 7.55 -10.07
CA GLU A 187 -11.80 7.16 -8.65
C GLU A 187 -10.81 6.02 -8.33
N SER A 188 -10.02 5.57 -9.32
CA SER A 188 -9.28 4.31 -9.28
C SER A 188 -7.76 4.44 -9.52
N ARG A 189 -7.22 5.67 -9.59
CA ARG A 189 -5.75 5.87 -9.56
C ARG A 189 -5.18 5.56 -8.19
N ASP A 190 -3.95 5.07 -8.16
CA ASP A 190 -3.15 5.06 -6.94
C ASP A 190 -2.84 6.51 -6.48
N PRO A 191 -2.97 6.84 -5.18
CA PRO A 191 -2.73 8.17 -4.66
C PRO A 191 -1.33 8.76 -4.88
N GLU A 192 -0.28 8.13 -4.35
CA GLU A 192 1.09 8.66 -4.38
C GLU A 192 1.58 8.83 -5.82
N THR A 193 1.11 7.98 -6.73
CA THR A 193 1.43 8.14 -8.14
C THR A 193 0.56 9.10 -8.89
N ALA A 194 -0.73 9.22 -8.56
CA ALA A 194 -1.55 10.24 -9.19
C ALA A 194 -0.90 11.62 -8.99
N ARG A 195 -0.22 11.81 -7.85
CA ARG A 195 0.70 12.93 -7.59
C ARG A 195 1.98 12.91 -8.43
N TRP A 196 2.70 11.81 -8.54
CA TRP A 196 3.89 11.73 -9.41
C TRP A 196 3.58 12.04 -10.89
N TRP A 197 2.47 11.50 -11.42
CA TRP A 197 1.96 11.86 -12.74
C TRP A 197 1.53 13.32 -12.80
N LEU A 198 0.93 13.89 -11.74
CA LEU A 198 0.63 15.31 -11.67
C LEU A 198 1.91 16.18 -11.71
N SER A 199 3.00 15.77 -11.06
CA SER A 199 4.26 16.53 -11.07
C SER A 199 5.01 16.41 -12.40
N LEU A 200 4.96 15.26 -13.07
CA LEU A 200 5.41 15.12 -14.46
C LEU A 200 4.57 15.96 -15.43
N ASP A 201 3.24 15.78 -15.43
CA ASP A 201 2.32 16.48 -16.32
C ASP A 201 2.42 18.01 -16.15
N LEU A 202 2.55 18.50 -14.91
CA LEU A 202 2.75 19.92 -14.62
C LEU A 202 4.12 20.41 -15.11
N THR A 203 5.17 19.61 -14.96
CA THR A 203 6.51 19.95 -15.47
C THR A 203 6.48 20.09 -17.00
N ASP A 204 5.85 19.15 -17.70
CA ASP A 204 5.78 19.18 -19.17
C ASP A 204 4.81 20.25 -19.68
N LEU A 205 3.72 20.55 -18.97
CA LEU A 205 2.87 21.71 -19.24
C LEU A 205 3.66 23.03 -19.11
N LEU A 206 4.46 23.20 -18.05
CA LEU A 206 5.29 24.38 -17.84
C LEU A 206 6.40 24.50 -18.90
N ARG A 207 6.96 23.38 -19.36
CA ARG A 207 7.93 23.33 -20.48
C ARG A 207 7.28 23.71 -21.81
N ALA A 208 6.07 23.22 -22.09
CA ALA A 208 5.32 23.59 -23.29
C ALA A 208 4.89 25.08 -23.28
N ALA A 209 4.65 25.65 -22.09
CA ALA A 209 4.36 27.07 -21.91
C ALA A 209 5.62 27.98 -21.87
N ALA A 210 6.82 27.43 -22.00
CA ALA A 210 8.07 28.15 -21.83
C ALA A 210 8.41 29.04 -23.06
N PRO A 211 9.13 30.16 -22.90
CA PRO A 211 9.79 30.63 -21.68
C PRO A 211 8.81 31.28 -20.69
N VAL A 212 8.84 30.85 -19.41
CA VAL A 212 7.85 31.27 -18.40
C VAL A 212 8.48 31.57 -17.04
N LEU A 213 7.97 32.62 -16.39
CA LEU A 213 8.20 32.98 -14.99
C LEU A 213 6.90 32.74 -14.21
N VAL A 214 6.92 31.79 -13.28
CA VAL A 214 5.83 31.56 -12.31
C VAL A 214 6.21 32.24 -11.00
N ILE A 215 5.39 33.20 -10.55
CA ILE A 215 5.55 33.86 -9.25
C ILE A 215 4.57 33.22 -8.28
N VAL A 216 5.06 32.68 -7.15
CA VAL A 216 4.25 32.09 -6.07
C VAL A 216 4.42 32.94 -4.82
N ASP A 217 3.46 33.83 -4.57
CA ASP A 217 3.51 34.73 -3.41
C ASP A 217 3.01 34.02 -2.13
N ASP A 218 3.65 34.33 -0.99
CA ASP A 218 3.30 33.91 0.36
C ASP A 218 3.32 32.39 0.61
N LEU A 219 4.43 31.74 0.25
CA LEU A 219 4.63 30.29 0.36
C LEU A 219 4.49 29.75 1.80
N GLN A 220 4.53 30.60 2.84
CA GLN A 220 4.16 30.21 4.21
C GLN A 220 2.70 29.72 4.32
N ASP A 221 1.78 30.24 3.51
CA ASP A 221 0.36 29.87 3.48
C ASP A 221 0.06 28.64 2.61
N ALA A 222 1.10 28.05 2.00
CA ALA A 222 0.94 26.89 1.12
C ALA A 222 0.52 25.62 1.88
N ASP A 223 -0.45 24.91 1.34
CA ASP A 223 -0.79 23.55 1.74
C ASP A 223 0.40 22.59 1.54
N LEU A 224 0.41 21.46 2.26
CA LEU A 224 1.56 20.55 2.24
C LEU A 224 1.76 19.92 0.86
N SER A 225 0.67 19.62 0.15
CA SER A 225 0.73 19.11 -1.23
C SER A 225 1.33 20.14 -2.20
N SER A 226 0.98 21.43 -2.11
CA SER A 226 1.59 22.50 -2.92
C SER A 226 3.10 22.61 -2.72
N LEU A 227 3.56 22.47 -1.48
CA LEU A 227 4.99 22.52 -1.14
C LEU A 227 5.73 21.27 -1.66
N ARG A 228 5.14 20.08 -1.49
CA ARG A 228 5.69 18.81 -2.02
C ARG A 228 5.79 18.85 -3.55
N LEU A 229 4.71 19.25 -4.23
CA LEU A 229 4.69 19.41 -5.68
C LEU A 229 5.76 20.40 -6.18
N LEU A 230 6.02 21.49 -5.45
CA LEU A 230 7.13 22.41 -5.76
C LEU A 230 8.50 21.72 -5.64
N THR A 231 8.73 20.93 -4.58
CA THR A 231 9.99 20.19 -4.43
C THR A 231 10.18 19.09 -5.48
N GLU A 232 9.11 18.48 -5.96
CA GLU A 232 9.15 17.45 -7.01
C GLU A 232 9.50 18.04 -8.39
N ILE A 233 8.89 19.16 -8.78
CA ILE A 233 9.13 19.75 -10.10
C ILE A 233 10.45 20.56 -10.18
N ALA A 234 10.86 21.23 -9.10
CA ALA A 234 11.99 22.16 -9.13
C ALA A 234 13.32 21.59 -9.70
N PRO A 235 13.72 20.32 -9.45
CA PRO A 235 14.88 19.71 -10.09
C PRO A 235 14.79 19.71 -11.63
N ALA A 236 13.61 19.39 -12.18
CA ALA A 236 13.36 19.22 -13.62
C ALA A 236 13.27 20.55 -14.39
N LEU A 237 13.10 21.67 -13.68
CA LEU A 237 13.05 23.03 -14.24
C LEU A 237 14.45 23.63 -14.47
N ARG A 238 15.51 23.08 -13.85
CA ARG A 238 16.89 23.62 -13.97
C ARG A 238 17.47 23.58 -15.39
N SER A 239 16.98 22.68 -16.22
CA SER A 239 17.36 22.51 -17.63
C SER A 239 16.29 22.99 -18.62
N ALA A 240 15.29 23.74 -18.15
CA ALA A 240 14.21 24.29 -18.96
C ALA A 240 14.18 25.83 -18.86
N PRO A 241 13.58 26.56 -19.81
CA PRO A 241 13.35 28.00 -19.71
C PRO A 241 12.16 28.33 -18.78
N VAL A 242 12.13 27.75 -17.59
CA VAL A 242 11.05 27.86 -16.59
C VAL A 242 11.64 28.32 -15.26
N LEU A 243 11.29 29.54 -14.83
CA LEU A 243 11.67 30.08 -13.52
C LEU A 243 10.47 30.06 -12.58
N VAL A 244 10.60 29.43 -11.42
CA VAL A 244 9.68 29.63 -10.30
C VAL A 244 10.33 30.57 -9.30
N LEU A 245 9.71 31.71 -9.03
CA LEU A 245 10.10 32.65 -7.99
C LEU A 245 9.05 32.59 -6.89
N ALA A 246 9.41 32.11 -5.70
CA ALA A 246 8.50 32.02 -4.57
C ALA A 246 8.95 32.94 -3.42
N THR A 247 8.00 33.63 -2.79
CA THR A 247 8.26 34.48 -1.62
C THR A 247 7.89 33.72 -0.35
N ALA A 248 8.67 33.87 0.73
CA ALA A 248 8.46 33.15 1.99
C ALA A 248 8.88 33.96 3.22
N ARG A 249 8.12 33.83 4.33
CA ARG A 249 8.59 34.22 5.66
C ARG A 249 9.74 33.31 6.12
N ASP A 250 10.73 33.89 6.81
CA ASP A 250 11.93 33.19 7.31
C ASP A 250 11.84 32.82 8.80
N ASP A 251 10.71 33.08 9.45
CA ASP A 251 10.40 32.65 10.82
C ASP A 251 10.34 31.10 10.91
N GLU A 252 10.77 30.51 12.01
CA GLU A 252 10.63 29.07 12.27
C GLU A 252 9.19 28.68 12.66
N ALA A 253 8.45 29.57 13.33
CA ALA A 253 7.08 29.30 13.79
C ALA A 253 6.13 29.02 12.61
N GLU A 254 6.31 29.73 11.49
CA GLU A 254 5.54 29.58 10.25
C GLU A 254 5.69 28.19 9.62
N TRP A 255 6.83 27.53 9.82
CA TRP A 255 7.15 26.26 9.15
C TRP A 255 7.02 25.02 10.05
N ARG A 256 6.38 25.16 11.22
CA ARG A 256 6.11 24.05 12.14
C ARG A 256 5.34 22.92 11.44
N GLY A 257 5.83 21.69 11.57
CA GLY A 257 5.31 20.50 10.89
C GLY A 257 5.58 20.45 9.37
N ARG A 258 6.39 21.37 8.84
CA ARG A 258 6.77 21.50 7.42
C ARG A 258 8.28 21.71 7.24
N GLU A 259 9.07 21.44 8.27
CA GLU A 259 10.50 21.75 8.39
C GLU A 259 11.35 21.01 7.34
N GLU A 260 11.06 19.72 7.10
CA GLU A 260 11.76 18.90 6.10
C GLU A 260 11.55 19.43 4.68
N VAL A 261 10.33 19.91 4.38
CA VAL A 261 9.99 20.46 3.06
C VAL A 261 10.63 21.84 2.90
N ARG A 262 10.63 22.69 3.94
CA ARG A 262 11.40 23.96 3.96
C ARG A 262 12.89 23.71 3.71
N ALA A 263 13.49 22.74 4.40
CA ALA A 263 14.89 22.37 4.23
C ALA A 263 15.17 21.88 2.80
N THR A 264 14.23 21.13 2.21
CA THR A 264 14.34 20.63 0.83
C THR A 264 14.23 21.76 -0.19
N LEU A 265 13.27 22.67 -0.05
CA LEU A 265 13.15 23.88 -0.87
C LEU A 265 14.44 24.72 -0.82
N ASN A 266 15.00 24.93 0.38
CA ASN A 266 16.27 25.65 0.58
C ASN A 266 17.48 24.97 -0.11
N ARG A 267 17.47 23.65 -0.32
CA ARG A 267 18.52 22.93 -1.06
C ARG A 267 18.31 22.95 -2.58
N LEU A 268 17.06 23.09 -3.03
CA LEU A 268 16.69 23.04 -4.45
C LEU A 268 16.71 24.42 -5.13
N GLY A 269 16.35 25.48 -4.40
CA GLY A 269 16.27 26.84 -4.92
C GLY A 269 17.50 27.69 -4.59
N ALA A 270 17.81 28.66 -5.46
CA ALA A 270 18.71 29.75 -5.11
C ALA A 270 17.99 30.70 -4.13
N ARG A 271 18.65 31.08 -3.04
CA ARG A 271 18.01 31.82 -1.94
C ARG A 271 18.46 33.28 -1.91
N VAL A 272 17.52 34.20 -2.13
CA VAL A 272 17.70 35.64 -1.94
C VAL A 272 17.15 35.99 -0.56
N ARG A 273 18.01 36.36 0.39
CA ARG A 273 17.60 36.74 1.75
C ARG A 273 17.50 38.26 1.87
N LEU A 274 16.31 38.75 2.19
CA LEU A 274 16.05 40.14 2.45
C LEU A 274 16.11 40.41 3.96
N HIS A 275 16.91 41.40 4.33
CA HIS A 275 17.10 41.87 5.70
C HIS A 275 16.42 43.24 5.89
N PRO A 276 16.03 43.64 7.11
CA PRO A 276 15.69 45.04 7.40
C PRO A 276 16.78 45.98 6.89
N PHE A 277 16.40 47.19 6.45
CA PHE A 277 17.34 48.16 5.91
C PHE A 277 18.37 48.59 6.96
N ALA A 278 19.65 48.52 6.62
CA ALA A 278 20.72 49.16 7.37
C ALA A 278 20.65 50.69 7.27
N ASP A 279 21.33 51.42 8.16
CA ASP A 279 21.38 52.88 8.15
C ASP A 279 21.77 53.48 6.78
N ALA A 280 22.63 52.79 6.01
CA ALA A 280 23.01 53.20 4.66
C ALA A 280 21.88 53.05 3.63
N GLU A 281 21.13 51.94 3.68
CA GLU A 281 19.94 51.69 2.85
C GLU A 281 18.81 52.69 3.20
N VAL A 282 18.64 53.02 4.48
CA VAL A 282 17.70 54.07 4.93
C VAL A 282 18.16 55.46 4.45
N ALA A 283 19.46 55.76 4.47
CA ALA A 283 20.02 57.02 3.98
C ALA A 283 19.84 57.18 2.45
N GLU A 284 20.07 56.11 1.69
CA GLU A 284 19.90 56.07 0.24
C GLU A 284 18.43 56.31 -0.15
N LEU A 285 17.49 55.65 0.55
CA LEU A 285 16.06 55.86 0.33
C LEU A 285 15.62 57.27 0.75
N ALA A 286 16.10 57.79 1.88
CA ALA A 286 15.82 59.15 2.34
C ALA A 286 16.35 60.23 1.38
N ALA A 287 17.54 60.02 0.80
CA ALA A 287 18.09 60.91 -0.22
C ALA A 287 17.24 60.89 -1.50
N ALA A 288 16.76 59.71 -1.92
CA ALA A 288 15.87 59.55 -3.07
C ALA A 288 14.49 60.21 -2.88
N THR A 289 14.07 60.47 -1.64
CA THR A 289 12.84 61.22 -1.30
C THR A 289 13.08 62.70 -0.97
N GLY A 290 14.32 63.18 -1.00
CA GLY A 290 14.67 64.54 -0.60
C GLY A 290 14.58 64.81 0.91
N ALA A 291 14.55 63.78 1.75
CA ALA A 291 14.52 63.92 3.21
C ALA A 291 15.91 64.28 3.77
N ALA A 292 15.95 65.08 4.84
CA ALA A 292 17.21 65.56 5.40
C ALA A 292 18.04 64.44 6.06
N PRO A 293 19.37 64.36 5.83
CA PRO A 293 20.23 63.31 6.39
C PRO A 293 20.18 63.16 7.92
N ALA A 294 19.86 64.24 8.65
CA ALA A 294 19.72 64.22 10.11
C ALA A 294 18.59 63.28 10.60
N VAL A 295 17.56 63.06 9.79
CA VAL A 295 16.37 62.27 10.15
C VAL A 295 16.63 60.76 10.05
N VAL A 296 17.61 60.33 9.23
CA VAL A 296 17.95 58.92 8.94
C VAL A 296 18.15 58.09 10.20
N ARG A 297 18.98 58.56 11.15
CA ARG A 297 19.25 57.84 12.41
C ARG A 297 18.02 57.71 13.29
N THR A 298 17.13 58.71 13.28
CA THR A 298 15.88 58.68 14.04
C THR A 298 14.87 57.73 13.40
N ILE A 299 14.76 57.71 12.07
CA ILE A 299 13.95 56.73 11.32
C ILE A 299 14.47 55.32 11.60
N SER A 300 15.74 55.02 11.32
CA SER A 300 16.32 53.68 11.50
C SER A 300 16.10 53.14 12.91
N ARG A 301 16.40 53.94 13.95
CA ARG A 301 16.19 53.57 15.36
C ARG A 301 14.71 53.33 15.72
N ARG A 302 13.77 54.11 15.17
CA ARG A 302 12.33 53.96 15.47
C ARG A 302 11.67 52.82 14.69
N THR A 303 12.19 52.47 13.50
CA THR A 303 11.61 51.45 12.62
C THR A 303 12.30 50.09 12.67
N GLY A 304 13.48 50.00 13.29
CA GLY A 304 14.35 48.82 13.22
C GLY A 304 14.80 48.52 11.78
N GLY A 305 14.83 49.53 10.91
CA GLY A 305 15.08 49.35 9.48
C GLY A 305 13.94 48.70 8.69
N ASN A 306 12.76 48.45 9.27
CA ASN A 306 11.67 47.76 8.56
C ASN A 306 11.23 48.60 7.34
N PRO A 307 11.38 48.11 6.09
CA PRO A 307 11.09 48.88 4.88
C PRO A 307 9.69 49.48 4.83
N LEU A 308 8.66 48.80 5.36
CA LEU A 308 7.30 49.34 5.44
C LEU A 308 7.25 50.63 6.26
N LEU A 309 7.84 50.59 7.46
CA LEU A 309 7.83 51.72 8.40
C LEU A 309 8.75 52.85 7.94
N VAL A 310 9.91 52.53 7.35
CA VAL A 310 10.82 53.52 6.75
C VAL A 310 10.13 54.26 5.61
N CYS A 311 9.51 53.53 4.68
CA CYS A 311 8.76 54.11 3.57
C CYS A 311 7.63 55.03 4.06
N GLU A 312 6.91 54.64 5.11
CA GLU A 312 5.82 55.44 5.66
C GLU A 312 6.30 56.78 6.26
N LEU A 313 7.39 56.76 7.03
CA LEU A 313 7.94 57.97 7.64
C LEU A 313 8.50 58.93 6.60
N LEU A 314 9.08 58.41 5.51
CA LEU A 314 9.53 59.24 4.39
C LEU A 314 8.36 59.79 3.56
N ALA A 315 7.32 59.00 3.33
CA ALA A 315 6.15 59.42 2.55
C ALA A 315 5.23 60.41 3.28
N SER A 316 5.19 60.39 4.61
CA SER A 316 4.39 61.30 5.43
C SER A 316 5.03 62.67 5.66
N GLY A 317 6.31 62.86 5.29
CA GLY A 317 7.04 64.12 5.47
C GLY A 317 7.17 64.58 6.93
N ALA A 318 6.96 63.65 7.88
CA ALA A 318 6.77 63.98 9.28
C ALA A 318 8.06 64.51 9.94
N ASP A 319 7.90 65.51 10.81
CA ASP A 319 8.97 66.05 11.65
C ASP A 319 9.64 64.91 12.47
N PRO A 320 10.98 64.80 12.54
CA PRO A 320 11.67 63.87 13.44
C PRO A 320 11.14 63.86 14.88
N ASP A 321 10.64 64.99 15.39
CA ASP A 321 10.10 65.11 16.74
C ASP A 321 8.59 64.82 16.86
N SER A 322 7.90 64.50 15.75
CA SER A 322 6.51 64.04 15.77
C SER A 322 6.34 62.71 16.55
N VAL A 323 5.11 62.46 17.02
CA VAL A 323 4.71 61.23 17.71
C VAL A 323 4.63 60.08 16.69
N VAL A 324 5.79 59.53 16.36
CA VAL A 324 5.93 58.40 15.44
C VAL A 324 5.45 57.10 16.10
N PRO A 325 4.59 56.32 15.43
CA PRO A 325 4.29 54.95 15.83
C PRO A 325 5.56 54.09 15.99
N SER A 326 5.78 53.57 17.21
CA SER A 326 6.89 52.66 17.52
C SER A 326 6.66 51.22 17.06
N SER A 327 5.49 50.93 16.47
CA SER A 327 5.14 49.62 15.93
C SER A 327 4.19 49.74 14.74
N VAL A 328 4.11 48.68 13.93
CA VAL A 328 3.14 48.59 12.82
C VAL A 328 1.70 48.68 13.34
N GLN A 329 1.41 48.11 14.52
CA GLN A 329 0.08 48.18 15.15
C GLN A 329 -0.34 49.63 15.45
N ALA A 330 0.56 50.45 16.00
CA ALA A 330 0.27 51.86 16.28
C ALA A 330 0.07 52.68 14.98
N LEU A 331 0.82 52.36 13.92
CA LEU A 331 0.65 52.97 12.60
C LEU A 331 -0.73 52.62 11.99
N VAL A 332 -1.13 51.36 12.11
CA VAL A 332 -2.40 50.85 11.59
C VAL A 332 -3.58 51.43 12.36
N ALA A 333 -3.49 51.51 13.69
CA ALA A 333 -4.51 52.15 14.52
C ALA A 333 -4.71 53.63 14.14
N ALA A 334 -3.63 54.39 13.95
CA ALA A 334 -3.70 55.79 13.51
C ALA A 334 -4.36 55.92 12.12
N ARG A 335 -3.97 55.07 11.16
CA ARG A 335 -4.57 55.04 9.81
C ARG A 335 -6.06 54.68 9.84
N LEU A 336 -6.47 53.67 10.62
CA LEU A 336 -7.87 53.26 10.76
C LEU A 336 -8.74 54.33 11.43
N ALA A 337 -8.20 55.04 12.42
CA ALA A 337 -8.89 56.16 13.07
C ALA A 337 -9.16 57.34 12.11
N GLY A 338 -8.26 57.56 11.15
CA GLY A 338 -8.43 58.60 10.11
C GLY A 338 -9.41 58.24 8.98
N LEU A 339 -9.83 56.98 8.84
CA LEU A 339 -10.75 56.57 7.77
C LEU A 339 -12.22 56.91 8.10
N PRO A 340 -13.01 57.37 7.11
CA PRO A 340 -14.46 57.42 7.21
C PRO A 340 -15.06 56.06 7.60
N GLU A 341 -16.14 56.06 8.37
CA GLU A 341 -16.78 54.81 8.85
C GLU A 341 -17.09 53.81 7.72
N PRO A 342 -17.62 54.22 6.54
CA PRO A 342 -17.85 53.27 5.44
C PRO A 342 -16.57 52.64 4.89
N ALA A 343 -15.48 53.40 4.77
CA ALA A 343 -14.18 52.88 4.35
C ALA A 343 -13.59 51.92 5.39
N ARG A 344 -13.64 52.31 6.67
CA ARG A 344 -13.20 51.46 7.78
C ARG A 344 -13.96 50.12 7.78
N ALA A 345 -15.29 50.16 7.64
CA ALA A 345 -16.13 48.96 7.59
C ALA A 345 -15.84 48.04 6.39
N VAL A 346 -15.42 48.58 5.23
CA VAL A 346 -14.94 47.79 4.08
C VAL A 346 -13.58 47.16 4.38
N VAL A 347 -12.62 47.93 4.91
CA VAL A 347 -11.29 47.44 5.31
C VAL A 347 -11.38 46.33 6.37
N THR A 348 -12.24 46.48 7.38
CA THR A 348 -12.43 45.46 8.43
C THR A 348 -13.02 44.16 7.88
N ARG A 349 -13.95 44.23 6.91
CA ARG A 349 -14.48 43.03 6.22
C ARG A 349 -13.41 42.38 5.34
N ALA A 350 -12.60 43.17 4.65
CA ALA A 350 -11.48 42.69 3.86
C ALA A 350 -10.45 41.94 4.71
N ALA A 351 -10.13 42.43 5.92
CA ALA A 351 -9.17 41.78 6.81
C ALA A 351 -9.59 40.36 7.24
N VAL A 352 -10.90 40.12 7.35
CA VAL A 352 -11.47 38.80 7.64
C VAL A 352 -11.36 37.85 6.44
N LEU A 353 -11.50 38.35 5.20
CA LEU A 353 -11.27 37.57 3.98
C LEU A 353 -9.80 37.20 3.77
N GLY A 354 -8.86 38.05 4.19
CA GLY A 354 -7.42 37.76 4.16
C GLY A 354 -6.57 38.92 3.62
N SER A 355 -5.28 38.65 3.41
CA SER A 355 -4.31 39.62 2.85
C SER A 355 -4.61 39.97 1.39
N ARG A 356 -5.13 39.02 0.61
CA ARG A 356 -5.65 39.16 -0.76
C ARG A 356 -7.11 38.69 -0.77
N PHE A 357 -8.00 39.45 -1.41
CA PHE A 357 -9.45 39.20 -1.36
C PHE A 357 -10.14 39.58 -2.68
N ARG A 358 -11.28 38.94 -2.97
CA ARG A 358 -12.08 39.26 -4.16
C ARG A 358 -13.01 40.45 -3.88
N LEU A 359 -13.05 41.40 -4.80
CA LEU A 359 -13.88 42.60 -4.67
C LEU A 359 -15.38 42.29 -4.77
N ASP A 360 -15.75 41.26 -5.54
CA ASP A 360 -17.15 40.83 -5.69
C ASP A 360 -17.71 40.13 -4.44
N VAL A 361 -16.87 39.36 -3.73
CA VAL A 361 -17.19 38.82 -2.40
C VAL A 361 -17.25 39.94 -1.37
N LEU A 362 -16.31 40.89 -1.39
CA LEU A 362 -16.30 42.02 -0.46
C LEU A 362 -17.51 42.95 -0.62
N ALA A 363 -17.93 43.23 -1.86
CA ALA A 363 -19.13 44.02 -2.16
C ALA A 363 -20.40 43.34 -1.63
N GLU A 364 -20.55 42.03 -1.86
CA GLU A 364 -21.67 41.25 -1.35
C GLU A 364 -21.69 41.18 0.19
N LEU A 365 -20.52 41.09 0.84
CA LEU A 365 -20.39 41.15 2.30
C LEU A 365 -20.63 42.53 2.90
N ALA A 366 -20.33 43.59 2.15
CA ALA A 366 -20.58 44.96 2.55
C ALA A 366 -22.03 45.40 2.31
N GLY A 367 -22.75 44.73 1.41
CA GLY A 367 -24.10 45.11 0.99
C GLY A 367 -24.14 46.33 0.08
N VAL A 368 -23.06 46.59 -0.67
CA VAL A 368 -22.87 47.77 -1.53
C VAL A 368 -22.44 47.35 -2.93
N SER A 369 -22.42 48.28 -3.90
CA SER A 369 -22.00 47.97 -5.26
C SER A 369 -20.48 47.79 -5.37
N LEU A 370 -20.03 47.17 -6.47
CA LEU A 370 -18.60 47.11 -6.82
C LEU A 370 -17.97 48.50 -7.01
N SER A 371 -18.75 49.51 -7.41
CA SER A 371 -18.28 50.90 -7.51
C SER A 371 -18.02 51.48 -6.12
N ASP A 372 -18.98 51.31 -5.20
CA ASP A 372 -18.86 51.79 -3.83
C ASP A 372 -17.64 51.15 -3.13
N VAL A 373 -17.41 49.84 -3.30
CA VAL A 373 -16.18 49.20 -2.78
C VAL A 373 -14.93 49.81 -3.40
N GLY A 374 -14.94 50.12 -4.69
CA GLY A 374 -13.85 50.82 -5.35
C GLY A 374 -13.56 52.19 -4.72
N GLU A 375 -14.58 53.00 -4.50
CA GLU A 375 -14.49 54.30 -3.85
C GLU A 375 -13.99 54.17 -2.40
N ARG A 376 -14.50 53.21 -1.62
CA ARG A 376 -14.03 52.94 -0.24
C ARG A 376 -12.60 52.42 -0.18
N MET A 377 -12.14 51.70 -1.21
CA MET A 377 -10.74 51.31 -1.33
C MET A 377 -9.84 52.48 -1.74
N ASP A 378 -10.35 53.44 -2.52
CA ASP A 378 -9.61 54.66 -2.87
C ASP A 378 -9.54 55.62 -1.66
N GLU A 379 -10.62 55.76 -0.88
CA GLU A 379 -10.60 56.42 0.45
C GLU A 379 -9.59 55.74 1.40
N ALA A 380 -9.49 54.40 1.33
CA ALA A 380 -8.56 53.60 2.12
C ALA A 380 -7.24 53.27 1.38
N ALA A 381 -6.85 54.06 0.37
CA ALA A 381 -5.74 53.71 -0.53
C ALA A 381 -4.41 53.46 0.19
N GLY A 382 -4.17 54.06 1.37
CA GLY A 382 -2.96 53.78 2.17
C GLY A 382 -2.91 52.36 2.77
N VAL A 383 -4.07 51.73 2.98
CA VAL A 383 -4.23 50.44 3.70
C VAL A 383 -4.44 49.28 2.72
N VAL A 384 -5.30 49.46 1.71
CA VAL A 384 -5.61 48.48 0.67
C VAL A 384 -5.34 49.07 -0.72
N GLU A 385 -5.08 48.21 -1.71
CA GLU A 385 -4.99 48.59 -3.12
C GLU A 385 -5.63 47.54 -4.04
N ARG A 386 -5.96 47.94 -5.26
CA ARG A 386 -6.44 47.05 -6.33
C ARG A 386 -5.23 46.61 -7.16
N VAL A 387 -5.02 45.30 -7.32
CA VAL A 387 -3.85 44.74 -8.03
C VAL A 387 -4.18 44.16 -9.39
N GLU A 388 -5.34 43.49 -9.50
CA GLU A 388 -5.81 42.83 -10.70
C GLU A 388 -7.32 43.08 -10.85
N PRO A 389 -7.92 42.92 -12.05
CA PRO A 389 -9.36 43.06 -12.25
C PRO A 389 -10.16 42.17 -11.27
N GLY A 390 -10.88 42.80 -10.35
CA GLY A 390 -11.69 42.11 -9.35
C GLY A 390 -10.95 41.60 -8.10
N ILE A 391 -9.65 41.86 -7.94
CA ILE A 391 -8.85 41.46 -6.77
C ILE A 391 -8.28 42.69 -6.04
N GLY A 392 -8.55 42.76 -4.73
CA GLY A 392 -7.91 43.67 -3.80
C GLY A 392 -6.84 42.96 -2.98
N ARG A 393 -5.85 43.72 -2.50
CA ARG A 393 -4.95 43.29 -1.44
C ARG A 393 -4.79 44.36 -0.38
N PHE A 394 -4.41 43.97 0.83
CA PHE A 394 -3.74 44.88 1.73
C PHE A 394 -2.37 45.21 1.17
N ARG A 395 -1.94 46.48 1.28
CA ARG A 395 -0.57 46.87 0.91
C ARG A 395 0.48 46.12 1.71
N HIS A 396 0.10 45.69 2.92
CA HIS A 396 0.96 44.89 3.76
C HIS A 396 0.18 43.93 4.66
N GLU A 397 0.71 42.72 4.82
CA GLU A 397 0.11 41.66 5.63
C GLU A 397 -0.02 42.07 7.11
N LEU A 398 1.04 42.64 7.71
CA LEU A 398 0.99 43.20 9.07
C LEU A 398 -0.06 44.32 9.25
N ILE A 399 -0.49 45.00 8.17
CA ILE A 399 -1.61 45.94 8.24
C ILE A 399 -2.93 45.18 8.36
N ARG A 400 -3.12 44.13 7.55
CA ARG A 400 -4.26 43.21 7.67
C ARG A 400 -4.32 42.56 9.05
N ASP A 401 -3.19 42.09 9.58
CA ASP A 401 -3.12 41.43 10.89
C ASP A 401 -3.47 42.42 12.01
N ALA A 402 -2.89 43.62 12.01
CA ALA A 402 -3.26 44.64 12.99
C ALA A 402 -4.71 45.14 12.87
N VAL A 403 -5.33 45.13 11.68
CA VAL A 403 -6.78 45.39 11.52
C VAL A 403 -7.62 44.27 12.14
N TYR A 404 -7.15 43.03 11.98
CA TYR A 404 -7.83 41.81 12.43
C TYR A 404 -7.72 41.61 13.95
N ASP A 405 -6.52 41.81 14.53
CA ASP A 405 -6.22 41.60 15.94
C ASP A 405 -6.87 42.63 16.89
N VAL A 406 -7.28 43.80 16.35
CA VAL A 406 -8.03 44.83 17.10
C VAL A 406 -9.49 44.41 17.35
N LEU A 407 -10.01 43.44 16.60
CA LEU A 407 -11.40 42.99 16.71
C LEU A 407 -11.58 42.02 17.87
N ALA A 408 -12.62 42.22 18.67
CA ALA A 408 -12.93 41.33 19.78
C ALA A 408 -13.27 39.91 19.28
N PRO A 409 -12.92 38.83 20.01
CA PRO A 409 -13.13 37.45 19.54
C PRO A 409 -14.58 37.13 19.11
N GLY A 410 -15.59 37.67 19.80
CA GLY A 410 -17.00 37.50 19.42
C GLY A 410 -17.38 38.25 18.13
N GLU A 411 -16.76 39.40 17.88
CA GLU A 411 -16.94 40.16 16.63
C GLU A 411 -16.25 39.44 15.46
N LEU A 412 -15.04 38.92 15.68
CA LEU A 412 -14.34 38.06 14.72
C LEU A 412 -15.18 36.84 14.34
N ALA A 413 -15.70 36.10 15.32
CA ALA A 413 -16.54 34.93 15.07
C ALA A 413 -17.79 35.29 14.26
N GLY A 414 -18.48 36.39 14.61
CA GLY A 414 -19.63 36.90 13.86
C GLY A 414 -19.28 37.29 12.41
N ARG A 415 -18.16 37.98 12.20
CA ARG A 415 -17.69 38.36 10.86
C ARG A 415 -17.25 37.14 10.04
N HIS A 416 -16.62 36.15 10.67
CA HIS A 416 -16.30 34.87 10.03
C HIS A 416 -17.56 34.10 9.62
N ARG A 417 -18.63 34.11 10.42
CA ARG A 417 -19.91 33.51 10.03
C ARG A 417 -20.51 34.21 8.82
N VAL A 418 -20.57 35.54 8.82
CA VAL A 418 -21.11 36.32 7.69
C VAL A 418 -20.28 36.11 6.41
N ALA A 419 -18.96 35.99 6.53
CA ALA A 419 -18.06 35.60 5.43
C ALA A 419 -18.42 34.21 4.86
N ALA A 420 -18.54 33.19 5.71
CA ALA A 420 -18.96 31.85 5.29
C ALA A 420 -20.34 31.86 4.60
N ASP A 421 -21.35 32.49 5.20
CA ASP A 421 -22.71 32.52 4.64
C ASP A 421 -22.74 33.21 3.25
N CYS A 422 -21.89 34.20 3.00
CA CYS A 422 -21.71 34.78 1.68
C CYS A 422 -21.06 33.81 0.69
N LEU A 423 -19.95 33.17 1.08
CA LEU A 423 -19.25 32.20 0.24
C LEU A 423 -20.17 31.00 -0.11
N ILE A 424 -20.99 30.53 0.83
CA ILE A 424 -22.02 29.50 0.62
C ILE A 424 -23.06 29.94 -0.43
N ARG A 425 -23.62 31.15 -0.32
CA ARG A 425 -24.55 31.70 -1.34
C ARG A 425 -23.92 31.89 -2.71
N ARG A 426 -22.59 32.05 -2.78
CA ARG A 426 -21.85 32.16 -4.05
C ARG A 426 -21.58 30.79 -4.66
N ALA A 427 -21.14 29.81 -3.87
CA ALA A 427 -21.02 28.42 -4.30
C ALA A 427 -22.37 27.89 -4.84
N GLY A 428 -23.49 28.17 -4.15
CA GLY A 428 -24.84 27.80 -4.59
C GLY A 428 -25.31 28.49 -5.89
N ARG A 429 -24.62 29.55 -6.35
CA ARG A 429 -24.84 30.20 -7.66
C ARG A 429 -23.83 29.75 -8.73
N GLY A 430 -23.02 28.74 -8.45
CA GLY A 430 -22.01 28.21 -9.38
C GLY A 430 -20.73 29.03 -9.49
N PHE A 431 -20.47 29.96 -8.56
CA PHE A 431 -19.17 30.62 -8.50
C PHE A 431 -18.10 29.66 -7.95
N ASP A 432 -16.91 29.67 -8.56
CA ASP A 432 -15.72 28.98 -8.05
C ASP A 432 -15.32 29.56 -6.67
N VAL A 433 -15.52 28.72 -5.65
CA VAL A 433 -15.27 28.94 -4.22
C VAL A 433 -14.85 27.58 -3.66
N ASP A 434 -13.68 27.48 -3.03
CA ASP A 434 -13.20 26.20 -2.46
C ASP A 434 -14.00 25.85 -1.19
N ALA A 435 -14.33 24.57 -1.00
CA ALA A 435 -14.99 24.12 0.24
C ALA A 435 -14.12 24.38 1.48
N ALA A 436 -12.79 24.35 1.31
CA ALA A 436 -11.78 24.69 2.31
C ALA A 436 -11.89 26.15 2.81
N GLU A 437 -12.21 27.11 1.94
CA GLU A 437 -12.37 28.52 2.32
C GLU A 437 -13.58 28.69 3.25
N ILE A 438 -14.72 28.09 2.85
CA ILE A 438 -15.96 28.08 3.66
C ILE A 438 -15.72 27.38 5.01
N ALA A 439 -15.06 26.22 5.00
CA ALA A 439 -14.70 25.49 6.22
C ALA A 439 -13.87 26.36 7.16
N ALA A 440 -12.78 26.96 6.67
CA ALA A 440 -11.89 27.80 7.48
C ALA A 440 -12.61 29.02 8.09
N HIS A 441 -13.63 29.57 7.43
CA HIS A 441 -14.47 30.62 8.01
C HIS A 441 -15.44 30.07 9.07
N LEU A 442 -16.13 28.97 8.82
CA LEU A 442 -17.06 28.36 9.80
C LEU A 442 -16.36 27.89 11.08
N LEU A 443 -15.18 27.29 10.94
CA LEU A 443 -14.36 26.82 12.08
C LEU A 443 -13.92 27.99 12.97
N ARG A 444 -13.44 29.09 12.38
CA ARG A 444 -13.10 30.33 13.12
C ARG A 444 -14.33 31.02 13.72
N ALA A 445 -15.52 30.78 13.19
CA ALA A 445 -16.78 31.22 13.77
C ALA A 445 -17.29 30.32 14.93
N GLY A 446 -16.65 29.18 15.18
CA GLY A 446 -17.15 28.16 16.11
C GLY A 446 -18.47 27.51 15.66
N ALA A 447 -18.77 27.56 14.36
CA ALA A 447 -20.03 27.09 13.80
C ALA A 447 -20.02 25.56 13.61
N PRO A 448 -21.05 24.82 14.07
CA PRO A 448 -21.08 23.36 13.98
C PRO A 448 -21.07 22.84 12.53
N GLU A 449 -21.65 23.59 11.57
CA GLU A 449 -21.61 23.25 10.15
C GLU A 449 -20.19 23.26 9.55
N GLY A 450 -19.19 23.73 10.30
CA GLY A 450 -17.77 23.66 9.93
C GLY A 450 -17.29 22.22 9.71
N ALA A 451 -17.86 21.23 10.41
CA ALA A 451 -17.52 19.81 10.22
C ALA A 451 -17.94 19.28 8.83
N ASP A 452 -19.13 19.66 8.35
CA ASP A 452 -19.64 19.28 7.03
C ASP A 452 -18.77 19.90 5.91
N TRP A 453 -18.43 21.18 6.06
CA TRP A 453 -17.60 21.87 5.08
C TRP A 453 -16.14 21.42 5.09
N ALA A 454 -15.57 21.09 6.26
CA ALA A 454 -14.26 20.46 6.36
C ALA A 454 -14.27 19.04 5.73
N THR A 455 -15.36 18.28 5.88
CA THR A 455 -15.53 16.99 5.19
C THR A 455 -15.58 17.18 3.67
N ARG A 456 -16.30 18.20 3.16
CA ARG A 456 -16.30 18.57 1.73
C ARG A 456 -14.94 19.06 1.24
N ALA A 457 -14.19 19.79 2.07
CA ALA A 457 -12.82 20.22 1.77
C ALA A 457 -11.89 19.02 1.65
N GLY A 458 -12.04 18.01 2.51
CA GLY A 458 -11.35 16.72 2.41
C GLY A 458 -11.64 16.00 1.09
N GLN A 459 -12.92 15.91 0.71
CA GLN A 459 -13.34 15.32 -0.58
C GLN A 459 -12.79 16.08 -1.79
N GLU A 460 -12.74 17.42 -1.73
CA GLU A 460 -12.16 18.25 -2.79
C GLU A 460 -10.63 18.08 -2.87
N ALA A 461 -9.94 18.00 -1.74
CA ALA A 461 -8.51 17.71 -1.68
C ALA A 461 -8.19 16.31 -2.24
N LEU A 462 -8.98 15.28 -1.93
CA LEU A 462 -8.87 13.95 -2.54
C LEU A 462 -8.98 14.01 -4.07
N ARG A 463 -9.99 14.72 -4.62
CA ARG A 463 -10.16 14.91 -6.08
C ARG A 463 -8.98 15.62 -6.74
N ARG A 464 -8.27 16.49 -6.01
CA ARG A 464 -7.04 17.18 -6.45
C ARG A 464 -5.76 16.40 -6.19
N LEU A 465 -5.83 15.21 -5.58
CA LEU A 465 -4.69 14.35 -5.26
C LEU A 465 -3.80 14.91 -4.12
N ALA A 466 -4.44 15.65 -3.20
CA ALA A 466 -3.84 16.26 -2.01
C ALA A 466 -4.21 15.49 -0.74
N PHE A 467 -3.68 14.27 -0.59
CA PHE A 467 -4.10 13.31 0.43
C PHE A 467 -3.76 13.71 1.87
N GLU A 468 -2.64 14.41 2.09
CA GLU A 468 -2.25 14.94 3.39
C GLU A 468 -3.18 16.07 3.83
N ASP A 469 -3.55 16.94 2.91
CA ASP A 469 -4.47 18.04 3.18
C ASP A 469 -5.91 17.52 3.33
N ALA A 470 -6.29 16.46 2.60
CA ALA A 470 -7.52 15.72 2.86
C ALA A 470 -7.55 15.12 4.27
N ALA A 471 -6.47 14.45 4.69
CA ALA A 471 -6.34 13.92 6.04
C ALA A 471 -6.34 15.03 7.11
N ALA A 472 -5.72 16.19 6.84
CA ALA A 472 -5.79 17.34 7.74
C ALA A 472 -7.22 17.87 7.89
N TRP A 473 -7.97 17.99 6.79
CA TRP A 473 -9.36 18.43 6.79
C TRP A 473 -10.31 17.43 7.47
N TYR A 474 -10.16 16.12 7.22
CA TYR A 474 -10.95 15.12 7.93
C TYR A 474 -10.62 15.08 9.42
N ALA A 475 -9.35 15.27 9.83
CA ALA A 475 -8.97 15.36 11.23
C ALA A 475 -9.52 16.61 11.94
N GLU A 476 -9.65 17.74 11.24
CA GLU A 476 -10.31 18.93 11.76
C GLU A 476 -11.83 18.73 11.88
N ALA A 477 -12.48 18.17 10.85
CA ALA A 477 -13.88 17.77 10.93
C ALA A 477 -14.14 16.81 12.11
N GLY A 478 -13.26 15.83 12.33
CA GLY A 478 -13.31 14.93 13.48
C GLY A 478 -13.23 15.65 14.82
N ARG A 479 -12.31 16.61 14.98
CA ARG A 479 -12.23 17.46 16.19
C ARG A 479 -13.54 18.22 16.43
N CYS A 480 -14.16 18.76 15.39
CA CYS A 480 -15.43 19.47 15.49
C CYS A 480 -16.59 18.54 15.86
N LEU A 481 -16.65 17.34 15.28
CA LEU A 481 -17.68 16.33 15.60
C LEU A 481 -17.55 15.84 17.06
N GLU A 482 -16.31 15.63 17.54
CA GLU A 482 -16.06 15.31 18.95
C GLU A 482 -16.49 16.46 19.88
N ALA A 483 -16.09 17.70 19.58
CA ALA A 483 -16.42 18.89 20.39
C ALA A 483 -17.92 19.24 20.39
N ALA A 484 -18.62 19.05 19.27
CA ALA A 484 -20.06 19.23 19.15
C ALA A 484 -20.87 18.11 19.79
N GLY A 485 -20.24 17.03 20.24
CA GLY A 485 -20.93 15.86 20.78
C GLY A 485 -21.71 15.06 19.73
N ALA A 486 -21.33 15.15 18.46
CA ALA A 486 -22.04 14.53 17.33
C ALA A 486 -22.24 13.01 17.49
N PRO A 487 -23.25 12.39 16.87
CA PRO A 487 -23.48 10.94 16.95
C PRO A 487 -22.24 10.10 16.61
N TRP A 488 -22.07 8.96 17.29
CA TRP A 488 -20.96 8.03 17.04
C TRP A 488 -20.85 7.60 15.57
N GLU A 489 -21.99 7.49 14.88
CA GLU A 489 -22.08 7.17 13.45
C GLU A 489 -21.37 8.19 12.55
N GLU A 490 -21.54 9.49 12.82
CA GLU A 490 -20.90 10.57 12.05
C GLU A 490 -19.39 10.61 12.31
N ARG A 491 -18.99 10.44 13.59
CA ARG A 491 -17.57 10.34 13.97
C ARG A 491 -16.89 9.12 13.32
N ALA A 492 -17.61 7.99 13.21
CA ALA A 492 -17.12 6.79 12.54
C ALA A 492 -16.91 7.02 11.03
N ARG A 493 -17.89 7.58 10.32
CA ARG A 493 -17.75 7.91 8.88
C ARG A 493 -16.58 8.85 8.60
N ASN A 494 -16.42 9.89 9.42
CA ASN A 494 -15.29 10.80 9.31
C ASN A 494 -13.94 10.08 9.56
N GLY A 495 -13.89 9.19 10.57
CA GLY A 495 -12.72 8.35 10.85
C GLY A 495 -12.36 7.40 9.72
N ILE A 496 -13.34 6.80 9.03
CA ILE A 496 -13.11 5.96 7.84
C ILE A 496 -12.47 6.80 6.72
N ALA A 497 -13.06 7.96 6.39
CA ALA A 497 -12.52 8.85 5.36
C ALA A 497 -11.11 9.38 5.68
N LEU A 498 -10.82 9.64 6.96
CA LEU A 498 -9.49 9.98 7.45
C LEU A 498 -8.51 8.80 7.28
N GLY A 499 -8.92 7.59 7.62
CA GLY A 499 -8.15 6.35 7.44
C GLY A 499 -7.82 6.06 5.97
N GLU A 500 -8.77 6.28 5.07
CA GLU A 500 -8.56 6.19 3.62
C GLU A 500 -7.57 7.25 3.12
N ALA A 501 -7.71 8.52 3.54
CA ALA A 501 -6.77 9.58 3.19
C ALA A 501 -5.36 9.37 3.77
N LEU A 502 -5.24 8.77 4.95
CA LEU A 502 -3.95 8.38 5.55
C LEU A 502 -3.32 7.18 4.83
N THR A 503 -4.13 6.22 4.37
CA THR A 503 -3.66 5.12 3.51
C THR A 503 -3.14 5.68 2.20
N ALA A 504 -3.87 6.63 1.62
CA ALA A 504 -3.52 7.32 0.38
C ALA A 504 -2.26 8.20 0.49
N SER A 505 -1.98 8.80 1.65
CA SER A 505 -0.72 9.54 1.88
C SER A 505 0.47 8.64 2.32
N GLY A 506 0.34 7.31 2.20
CA GLY A 506 1.39 6.36 2.59
C GLY A 506 1.57 6.18 4.11
N ALA A 507 0.78 6.88 4.94
CA ALA A 507 0.89 6.89 6.39
C ALA A 507 0.27 5.64 7.06
N ARG A 508 0.59 4.44 6.55
CA ARG A 508 -0.07 3.16 6.87
C ARG A 508 -0.25 2.89 8.38
N PRO A 509 0.73 3.11 9.28
CA PRO A 509 0.54 2.86 10.71
C PRO A 509 -0.51 3.79 11.34
N ARG A 510 -0.56 5.06 10.91
CA ARG A 510 -1.57 6.04 11.35
C ARG A 510 -2.94 5.73 10.75
N ALA A 511 -2.97 5.29 9.49
CA ALA A 511 -4.19 4.86 8.83
C ALA A 511 -4.85 3.69 9.58
N ARG A 512 -4.06 2.64 9.88
CA ARG A 512 -4.53 1.48 10.67
C ARG A 512 -5.08 1.89 12.03
N ALA A 513 -4.36 2.72 12.79
CA ALA A 513 -4.83 3.20 14.10
C ALA A 513 -6.16 3.95 13.97
N CYS A 514 -6.27 4.87 13.01
CA CYS A 514 -7.49 5.64 12.76
C CYS A 514 -8.68 4.77 12.34
N LEU A 515 -8.47 3.77 11.48
CA LEU A 515 -9.51 2.83 11.06
C LEU A 515 -9.98 1.94 12.21
N LEU A 516 -9.09 1.50 13.11
CA LEU A 516 -9.49 0.76 14.31
C LEU A 516 -10.31 1.63 15.28
N GLU A 517 -9.92 2.90 15.50
CA GLU A 517 -10.75 3.82 16.27
C GLU A 517 -12.10 4.10 15.60
N ALA A 518 -12.16 4.15 14.26
CA ALA A 518 -13.40 4.32 13.52
C ALA A 518 -14.32 3.11 13.65
N ALA A 519 -13.75 1.89 13.67
CA ALA A 519 -14.46 0.65 13.96
C ALA A 519 -15.03 0.65 15.40
N ASP A 520 -14.22 1.01 16.41
CA ASP A 520 -14.69 1.11 17.80
C ASP A 520 -15.80 2.19 17.96
N ARG A 521 -15.74 3.29 17.20
CA ARG A 521 -16.81 4.31 17.12
C ARG A 521 -18.07 3.76 16.44
N ALA A 522 -17.93 3.03 15.34
CA ALA A 522 -19.06 2.40 14.62
C ALA A 522 -19.76 1.32 15.46
N GLU A 523 -19.01 0.56 16.27
CA GLU A 523 -19.56 -0.42 17.20
C GLU A 523 -20.43 0.25 18.28
N ARG A 524 -19.99 1.39 18.83
CA ARG A 524 -20.80 2.23 19.75
C ARG A 524 -22.04 2.85 19.08
N ALA A 525 -22.05 2.97 17.76
CA ALA A 525 -23.22 3.42 16.99
C ALA A 525 -24.20 2.27 16.67
N GLY A 526 -23.84 1.01 16.92
CA GLY A 526 -24.60 -0.15 16.45
C GLY A 526 -24.56 -0.35 14.93
N ARG A 527 -23.52 0.16 14.26
CA ARG A 527 -23.40 0.20 12.79
C ARG A 527 -22.34 -0.77 12.29
N MET A 528 -22.68 -2.07 12.28
CA MET A 528 -21.78 -3.15 11.85
C MET A 528 -21.33 -3.00 10.38
N ASP A 529 -22.13 -2.35 9.54
CA ASP A 529 -21.75 -1.96 8.18
C ASP A 529 -20.55 -1.00 8.16
N LEU A 530 -20.54 0.01 9.04
CA LEU A 530 -19.40 0.93 9.17
C LEU A 530 -18.19 0.27 9.87
N VAL A 531 -18.41 -0.68 10.78
CA VAL A 531 -17.32 -1.51 11.33
C VAL A 531 -16.66 -2.32 10.20
N ALA A 532 -17.45 -2.94 9.32
CA ALA A 532 -16.94 -3.67 8.16
C ALA A 532 -16.17 -2.76 7.19
N GLU A 533 -16.69 -1.58 6.85
CA GLU A 533 -15.99 -0.62 5.98
C GLU A 533 -14.63 -0.19 6.58
N ALA A 534 -14.59 0.14 7.87
CA ALA A 534 -13.36 0.51 8.56
C ALA A 534 -12.32 -0.64 8.56
N VAL A 535 -12.75 -1.86 8.85
CA VAL A 535 -11.89 -3.06 8.92
C VAL A 535 -11.38 -3.48 7.53
N LEU A 536 -12.20 -3.34 6.48
CA LEU A 536 -11.81 -3.61 5.09
C LEU A 536 -10.83 -2.56 4.52
N GLY A 537 -10.87 -1.32 5.03
CA GLY A 537 -9.92 -0.26 4.69
C GLY A 537 -8.47 -0.56 5.10
N ILE A 538 -8.26 -1.34 6.17
CA ILE A 538 -6.94 -1.77 6.65
C ILE A 538 -6.33 -2.74 5.62
N GLY A 539 -5.23 -2.37 4.96
CA GLY A 539 -4.56 -3.21 3.94
C GLY A 539 -4.73 -2.74 2.49
N ALA A 540 -4.70 -1.43 2.24
CA ALA A 540 -4.76 -0.81 0.90
C ALA A 540 -6.06 -1.06 0.11
N GLY A 541 -7.21 -0.85 0.77
CA GLY A 541 -8.54 -0.81 0.14
C GLY A 541 -9.31 -2.13 0.21
N ARG A 542 -10.58 -2.13 -0.25
CA ARG A 542 -11.57 -3.20 0.00
C ARG A 542 -11.12 -4.59 -0.45
N ALA A 543 -10.47 -4.72 -1.60
CA ALA A 543 -9.96 -6.00 -2.10
C ALA A 543 -8.63 -6.46 -1.46
N GLY A 544 -7.85 -5.53 -0.89
CA GLY A 544 -6.60 -5.81 -0.20
C GLY A 544 -5.44 -6.27 -1.12
N PHE A 545 -4.66 -5.33 -1.65
CA PHE A 545 -3.51 -5.67 -2.50
C PHE A 545 -2.26 -6.09 -1.70
N GLU A 546 -2.08 -5.47 -0.53
CA GLU A 546 -1.03 -5.76 0.46
C GLU A 546 -1.67 -5.76 1.86
N ILE A 547 -1.90 -6.97 2.38
CA ILE A 547 -2.63 -7.20 3.64
C ILE A 547 -1.60 -7.51 4.73
N GLY A 548 -1.74 -6.87 5.89
CA GLY A 548 -0.91 -7.15 7.06
C GLY A 548 -1.23 -8.54 7.63
N LEU A 549 -0.35 -9.49 7.40
CA LEU A 549 -0.48 -10.84 7.94
C LEU A 549 -0.23 -10.81 9.46
N LEU A 550 -0.93 -11.65 10.22
CA LEU A 550 -0.89 -11.72 11.70
C LEU A 550 -1.50 -10.51 12.45
N ASP A 551 -2.31 -9.66 11.79
CA ASP A 551 -3.08 -8.61 12.50
C ASP A 551 -4.26 -9.22 13.29
N GLN A 552 -3.97 -9.70 14.51
CA GLN A 552 -4.96 -10.33 15.38
C GLN A 552 -6.20 -9.44 15.62
N ARG A 553 -6.03 -8.13 15.77
CA ARG A 553 -7.16 -7.22 16.00
C ARG A 553 -8.03 -7.11 14.75
N GLN A 554 -7.47 -7.19 13.54
CA GLN A 554 -8.27 -7.26 12.31
C GLN A 554 -8.99 -8.61 12.21
N ILE A 555 -8.33 -9.71 12.54
CA ILE A 555 -8.91 -11.07 12.55
C ILE A 555 -10.11 -11.13 13.50
N ASP A 556 -9.95 -10.73 14.77
CA ASP A 556 -11.02 -10.73 15.79
C ASP A 556 -12.26 -9.94 15.30
N LEU A 557 -12.04 -8.80 14.65
CA LEU A 557 -13.13 -7.97 14.12
C LEU A 557 -13.83 -8.64 12.93
N LEU A 558 -13.08 -9.24 12.01
CA LEU A 558 -13.61 -9.95 10.84
C LEU A 558 -14.40 -11.21 11.23
N GLU A 559 -13.95 -11.96 12.24
CA GLU A 559 -14.66 -13.13 12.77
C GLU A 559 -16.02 -12.73 13.36
N ARG A 560 -16.08 -11.67 14.19
CA ARG A 560 -17.36 -11.17 14.70
C ARG A 560 -18.29 -10.69 13.58
N LEU A 561 -17.75 -9.96 12.60
CA LEU A 561 -18.53 -9.44 11.46
C LEU A 561 -19.13 -10.53 10.57
N ARG A 562 -18.56 -11.74 10.55
CA ARG A 562 -19.11 -12.90 9.81
C ARG A 562 -20.47 -13.36 10.37
N GLU A 563 -20.68 -13.19 11.68
CA GLU A 563 -21.89 -13.61 12.39
C GLU A 563 -22.99 -12.52 12.44
N GLU A 564 -22.65 -11.28 12.05
CA GLU A 564 -23.57 -10.13 12.05
C GLU A 564 -24.38 -10.01 10.75
N PRO A 565 -25.62 -9.48 10.78
CA PRO A 565 -26.45 -9.28 9.59
C PRO A 565 -25.94 -8.10 8.73
N LEU A 566 -24.94 -8.38 7.90
CA LEU A 566 -24.34 -7.41 6.97
C LEU A 566 -25.03 -7.41 5.59
N PRO A 567 -25.03 -6.27 4.87
CA PRO A 567 -25.35 -6.21 3.44
C PRO A 567 -24.49 -7.20 2.64
N ASP A 568 -25.07 -7.85 1.62
CA ASP A 568 -24.45 -8.99 0.92
C ASP A 568 -23.03 -8.70 0.40
N VAL A 569 -22.82 -7.51 -0.18
CA VAL A 569 -21.51 -7.05 -0.67
C VAL A 569 -20.47 -6.96 0.45
N LEU A 570 -20.84 -6.38 1.61
CA LEU A 570 -19.93 -6.25 2.76
C LEU A 570 -19.67 -7.62 3.40
N ARG A 571 -20.67 -8.50 3.48
CA ARG A 571 -20.52 -9.86 4.00
C ARG A 571 -19.54 -10.67 3.14
N ALA A 572 -19.69 -10.62 1.81
CA ALA A 572 -18.77 -11.27 0.89
C ALA A 572 -17.32 -10.73 1.03
N LEU A 573 -17.15 -9.40 1.11
CA LEU A 573 -15.85 -8.76 1.27
C LEU A 573 -15.17 -9.08 2.62
N VAL A 574 -15.92 -9.04 3.73
CA VAL A 574 -15.44 -9.44 5.07
C VAL A 574 -14.95 -10.89 5.04
N THR A 575 -15.69 -11.76 4.38
CA THR A 575 -15.41 -13.20 4.31
C THR A 575 -14.17 -13.50 3.46
N ALA A 576 -14.07 -12.86 2.29
CA ALA A 576 -12.86 -12.88 1.46
C ALA A 576 -11.64 -12.41 2.26
N ARG A 577 -11.78 -11.30 2.99
CA ARG A 577 -10.68 -10.75 3.79
C ARG A 577 -10.29 -11.68 4.95
N LEU A 578 -11.25 -12.29 5.64
CA LEU A 578 -10.99 -13.23 6.73
C LEU A 578 -10.20 -14.46 6.24
N SER A 579 -10.55 -15.00 5.07
CA SER A 579 -9.79 -16.10 4.45
C SER A 579 -8.30 -15.75 4.24
N VAL A 580 -8.01 -14.54 3.75
CA VAL A 580 -6.62 -14.09 3.50
C VAL A 580 -5.90 -13.72 4.81
N ALA A 581 -6.58 -13.06 5.75
CA ALA A 581 -5.99 -12.68 7.03
C ALA A 581 -5.56 -13.90 7.87
N LEU A 582 -6.25 -15.03 7.71
CA LEU A 582 -5.96 -16.29 8.39
C LEU A 582 -4.77 -17.09 7.80
N THR A 583 -4.08 -16.60 6.76
CA THR A 583 -3.08 -17.38 5.99
C THR A 583 -2.01 -18.12 6.80
N PHE A 584 -1.59 -17.59 7.95
CA PHE A 584 -0.62 -18.24 8.85
C PHE A 584 -1.18 -18.69 10.22
N VAL A 585 -2.49 -18.53 10.46
CA VAL A 585 -3.11 -18.72 11.79
C VAL A 585 -4.30 -19.69 11.75
N GLY A 586 -5.11 -19.64 10.69
CA GLY A 586 -6.25 -20.52 10.49
C GLY A 586 -5.88 -21.84 9.82
N SER A 587 -6.75 -22.84 9.92
CA SER A 587 -6.55 -24.09 9.19
C SER A 587 -6.77 -23.87 7.67
N PRO A 588 -6.06 -24.60 6.79
CA PRO A 588 -6.24 -24.49 5.34
C PRO A 588 -7.69 -24.78 4.92
N GLN A 589 -8.30 -25.78 5.56
CA GLN A 589 -9.70 -26.16 5.38
C GLN A 589 -10.66 -24.98 5.66
N ARG A 590 -10.47 -24.27 6.79
CA ARG A 590 -11.30 -23.12 7.14
C ARG A 590 -11.13 -21.95 6.17
N ARG A 591 -9.90 -21.70 5.68
CA ARG A 591 -9.65 -20.69 4.64
C ARG A 591 -10.36 -21.04 3.33
N LEU A 592 -10.30 -22.29 2.90
CA LEU A 592 -10.97 -22.77 1.69
C LEU A 592 -12.50 -22.63 1.77
N GLU A 593 -13.10 -23.00 2.91
CA GLU A 593 -14.52 -22.80 3.20
C GLU A 593 -14.90 -21.32 3.09
N LEU A 594 -14.19 -20.44 3.80
CA LEU A 594 -14.44 -18.99 3.77
C LEU A 594 -14.29 -18.41 2.35
N ALA A 595 -13.27 -18.80 1.59
CA ALA A 595 -13.12 -18.32 0.22
C ALA A 595 -14.25 -18.81 -0.71
N THR A 596 -14.72 -20.05 -0.52
CA THR A 596 -15.83 -20.63 -1.30
C THR A 596 -17.16 -19.94 -1.00
N ASP A 597 -17.43 -19.69 0.29
CA ASP A 597 -18.56 -18.89 0.75
C ASP A 597 -18.50 -17.48 0.15
N ALA A 598 -17.34 -16.81 0.24
CA ALA A 598 -17.15 -15.45 -0.27
C ALA A 598 -17.43 -15.35 -1.77
N VAL A 599 -16.98 -16.32 -2.58
CA VAL A 599 -17.26 -16.35 -4.03
C VAL A 599 -18.75 -16.55 -4.30
N THR A 600 -19.41 -17.41 -3.52
CA THR A 600 -20.86 -17.67 -3.63
C THR A 600 -21.67 -16.42 -3.28
N GLU A 601 -21.36 -15.78 -2.15
CA GLU A 601 -22.01 -14.56 -1.68
C GLU A 601 -21.74 -13.36 -2.60
N ALA A 602 -20.51 -13.19 -3.09
CA ALA A 602 -20.16 -12.15 -4.03
C ALA A 602 -20.95 -12.28 -5.34
N ARG A 603 -20.99 -13.49 -5.93
CA ARG A 603 -21.76 -13.76 -7.15
C ARG A 603 -23.27 -13.57 -6.95
N ALA A 604 -23.81 -13.91 -5.77
CA ALA A 604 -25.20 -13.64 -5.43
C ALA A 604 -25.51 -12.14 -5.29
N SER A 605 -24.56 -11.35 -4.78
CA SER A 605 -24.71 -9.89 -4.64
C SER A 605 -24.69 -9.12 -5.98
N GLY A 606 -24.05 -9.69 -7.00
CA GLY A 606 -23.85 -9.05 -8.31
C GLY A 606 -22.81 -7.92 -8.31
N ASP A 607 -22.09 -7.69 -7.21
CA ASP A 607 -21.07 -6.65 -7.11
C ASP A 607 -19.70 -7.13 -7.64
N ASP A 608 -19.21 -6.46 -8.69
CA ASP A 608 -17.96 -6.78 -9.37
C ASP A 608 -16.72 -6.66 -8.47
N VAL A 609 -16.70 -5.73 -7.50
CA VAL A 609 -15.57 -5.55 -6.58
C VAL A 609 -15.51 -6.70 -5.57
N ALA A 610 -16.66 -7.11 -5.04
CA ALA A 610 -16.79 -8.29 -4.19
C ALA A 610 -16.40 -9.57 -4.94
N VAL A 611 -16.83 -9.74 -6.20
CA VAL A 611 -16.45 -10.91 -7.02
C VAL A 611 -14.94 -10.96 -7.22
N ALA A 612 -14.32 -9.84 -7.61
CA ALA A 612 -12.87 -9.77 -7.81
C ALA A 612 -12.09 -10.06 -6.51
N ALA A 613 -12.53 -9.53 -5.37
CA ALA A 613 -11.90 -9.77 -4.06
C ALA A 613 -12.07 -11.22 -3.58
N ALA A 614 -13.26 -11.81 -3.75
CA ALA A 614 -13.52 -13.19 -3.36
C ALA A 614 -12.75 -14.20 -4.22
N LEU A 615 -12.65 -13.98 -5.53
CA LEU A 615 -11.81 -14.78 -6.42
C LEU A 615 -10.33 -14.65 -6.07
N ALA A 616 -9.86 -13.47 -5.66
CA ALA A 616 -8.49 -13.29 -5.18
C ALA A 616 -8.21 -14.09 -3.90
N ALA A 617 -9.14 -14.05 -2.93
CA ALA A 617 -9.08 -14.86 -1.71
C ALA A 617 -9.15 -16.37 -2.00
N SER A 618 -9.91 -16.78 -3.03
CA SER A 618 -9.96 -18.17 -3.51
C SER A 618 -8.63 -18.62 -4.13
N CYS A 619 -7.95 -17.76 -4.91
CA CYS A 619 -6.61 -18.04 -5.41
C CYS A 619 -5.54 -18.16 -4.32
N ASP A 620 -5.74 -17.48 -3.19
CA ASP A 620 -4.87 -17.49 -2.01
C ASP A 620 -5.13 -18.72 -1.10
N ALA A 621 -6.40 -19.12 -0.93
CA ALA A 621 -6.77 -20.32 -0.20
C ALA A 621 -6.41 -21.61 -0.94
N MET A 622 -6.57 -21.63 -2.28
CA MET A 622 -6.25 -22.76 -3.16
C MET A 622 -4.83 -22.67 -3.72
N ALA A 623 -3.86 -22.17 -2.95
CA ALA A 623 -2.54 -21.83 -3.48
C ALA A 623 -1.64 -23.03 -3.86
N GLY A 624 -2.08 -24.26 -3.59
CA GLY A 624 -1.35 -25.49 -3.85
C GLY A 624 -1.27 -25.92 -5.33
N PRO A 625 -0.38 -26.88 -5.65
CA PRO A 625 -0.13 -27.34 -7.01
C PRO A 625 -1.31 -28.09 -7.66
N GLU A 626 -2.32 -28.46 -6.88
CA GLU A 626 -3.53 -29.14 -7.38
C GLU A 626 -4.47 -28.17 -8.13
N HIS A 627 -4.37 -26.87 -7.87
CA HIS A 627 -5.38 -25.88 -8.31
C HIS A 627 -4.86 -24.87 -9.34
N CYS A 628 -3.65 -25.04 -9.90
CA CYS A 628 -3.04 -24.06 -10.82
C CYS A 628 -3.97 -23.65 -11.99
N HIS A 629 -4.73 -24.59 -12.56
CA HIS A 629 -5.69 -24.31 -13.63
C HIS A 629 -6.95 -23.57 -13.15
N GLU A 630 -7.45 -23.89 -11.95
CA GLU A 630 -8.61 -23.22 -11.36
C GLU A 630 -8.26 -21.77 -10.99
N ARG A 631 -7.08 -21.55 -10.41
CA ARG A 631 -6.54 -20.21 -10.15
C ARG A 631 -6.31 -19.40 -11.42
N LEU A 632 -5.85 -20.03 -12.52
CA LEU A 632 -5.72 -19.35 -13.82
C LEU A 632 -7.07 -18.86 -14.37
N ALA A 633 -8.13 -19.65 -14.21
CA ALA A 633 -9.48 -19.26 -14.60
C ALA A 633 -9.99 -18.11 -13.72
N ALA A 634 -9.93 -18.26 -12.40
CA ALA A 634 -10.34 -17.22 -11.44
C ALA A 634 -9.59 -15.90 -11.64
N ALA A 635 -8.26 -15.95 -11.81
CA ALA A 635 -7.44 -14.76 -12.07
C ALA A 635 -7.76 -14.09 -13.41
N THR A 636 -8.24 -14.84 -14.41
CA THR A 636 -8.72 -14.27 -15.67
C THR A 636 -10.05 -13.56 -15.50
N GLU A 637 -11.00 -14.15 -14.77
CA GLU A 637 -12.28 -13.51 -14.42
C GLU A 637 -12.04 -12.21 -13.62
N ILE A 638 -11.10 -12.17 -12.66
CA ILE A 638 -10.70 -10.94 -11.96
C ILE A 638 -10.29 -9.83 -12.94
N VAL A 639 -9.46 -10.14 -13.94
CA VAL A 639 -9.00 -9.14 -14.93
C VAL A 639 -10.16 -8.61 -15.78
N GLU A 640 -11.06 -9.48 -16.22
CA GLU A 640 -12.23 -9.11 -17.04
C GLU A 640 -13.23 -8.25 -16.26
N VAL A 641 -13.54 -8.65 -15.02
CA VAL A 641 -14.36 -7.90 -14.07
C VAL A 641 -13.76 -6.52 -13.81
N ALA A 642 -12.47 -6.47 -13.46
CA ALA A 642 -11.77 -5.22 -13.15
C ALA A 642 -11.69 -4.26 -14.34
N GLN A 643 -11.53 -4.77 -15.57
CA GLN A 643 -11.58 -3.98 -16.80
C GLN A 643 -12.97 -3.37 -17.05
N ARG A 644 -14.04 -4.12 -16.76
CA ARG A 644 -15.43 -3.68 -16.93
C ARG A 644 -15.79 -2.53 -15.98
N ILE A 645 -15.36 -2.58 -14.72
CA ILE A 645 -15.52 -1.48 -13.75
C ILE A 645 -14.43 -0.39 -13.83
N ARG A 646 -13.40 -0.58 -14.66
CA ARG A 646 -12.26 0.34 -14.83
C ARG A 646 -11.45 0.59 -13.55
N ASP A 647 -11.26 -0.45 -12.74
CA ASP A 647 -10.34 -0.44 -11.60
C ASP A 647 -8.98 -1.03 -12.00
N PRO A 648 -7.93 -0.22 -12.21
CA PRO A 648 -6.63 -0.72 -12.61
C PRO A 648 -5.89 -1.42 -11.46
N ARG A 649 -6.24 -1.18 -10.19
CA ARG A 649 -5.65 -1.88 -9.03
C ARG A 649 -6.12 -3.32 -8.99
N LEU A 650 -7.41 -3.56 -9.25
CA LEU A 650 -7.96 -4.91 -9.41
C LEU A 650 -7.45 -5.59 -10.68
N VAL A 651 -7.25 -4.86 -11.79
CA VAL A 651 -6.57 -5.42 -12.98
C VAL A 651 -5.16 -5.88 -12.60
N LEU A 652 -4.39 -5.08 -11.89
CA LEU A 652 -3.04 -5.45 -11.44
C LEU A 652 -3.06 -6.67 -10.51
N LEU A 653 -4.01 -6.76 -9.58
CA LEU A 653 -4.19 -7.93 -8.72
C LEU A 653 -4.46 -9.21 -9.53
N GLY A 654 -5.44 -9.18 -10.44
CA GLY A 654 -5.77 -10.32 -11.30
C GLY A 654 -4.60 -10.74 -12.18
N ARG A 655 -3.89 -9.77 -12.78
CA ARG A 655 -2.71 -10.04 -13.61
C ARG A 655 -1.54 -10.65 -12.82
N ARG A 656 -1.31 -10.19 -11.57
CA ARG A 656 -0.32 -10.77 -10.65
C ARG A 656 -0.61 -12.26 -10.38
N LEU A 657 -1.86 -12.58 -10.03
CA LEU A 657 -2.31 -13.95 -9.77
C LEU A 657 -2.21 -14.81 -11.04
N ARG A 658 -2.64 -14.28 -12.19
CA ARG A 658 -2.59 -14.96 -13.48
C ARG A 658 -1.17 -15.29 -13.91
N LEU A 659 -0.23 -14.37 -13.72
CA LEU A 659 1.18 -14.59 -14.03
C LEU A 659 1.76 -15.78 -13.26
N VAL A 660 1.51 -15.87 -11.95
CA VAL A 660 2.01 -16.99 -11.13
C VAL A 660 1.43 -18.32 -11.61
N ALA A 661 0.12 -18.39 -11.81
CA ALA A 661 -0.54 -19.59 -12.32
C ALA A 661 -0.01 -20.02 -13.71
N LEU A 662 0.29 -19.06 -14.62
CA LEU A 662 0.92 -19.34 -15.91
C LEU A 662 2.34 -19.89 -15.80
N LEU A 663 3.14 -19.40 -14.85
CA LEU A 663 4.49 -19.93 -14.59
C LEU A 663 4.44 -21.37 -14.09
N GLU A 664 3.56 -21.67 -13.14
CA GLU A 664 3.40 -23.01 -12.54
C GLU A 664 2.99 -24.08 -13.55
N ILE A 665 2.13 -23.76 -14.52
CA ILE A 665 1.75 -24.68 -15.61
C ILE A 665 2.73 -24.65 -16.80
N GLY A 666 3.89 -23.98 -16.66
CA GLY A 666 4.93 -23.93 -17.69
C GLY A 666 4.61 -23.08 -18.93
N ARG A 667 3.58 -22.24 -18.88
CA ARG A 667 3.15 -21.34 -19.98
C ARG A 667 3.99 -20.05 -20.00
N ILE A 668 5.31 -20.21 -20.06
CA ILE A 668 6.30 -19.14 -19.89
C ILE A 668 6.13 -18.00 -20.90
N GLY A 669 5.78 -18.30 -22.16
CA GLY A 669 5.56 -17.26 -23.18
C GLY A 669 4.34 -16.37 -22.91
N ASP A 670 3.28 -16.94 -22.35
CA ASP A 670 2.10 -16.17 -21.92
C ASP A 670 2.40 -15.39 -20.64
N ALA A 671 3.24 -15.93 -19.74
CA ALA A 671 3.73 -15.17 -18.58
C ALA A 671 4.57 -13.95 -19.01
N ASP A 672 5.42 -14.05 -20.04
CA ASP A 672 6.16 -12.92 -20.62
C ASP A 672 5.22 -11.85 -21.23
N ALA A 673 4.12 -12.27 -21.86
CA ALA A 673 3.05 -11.38 -22.31
C ALA A 673 2.31 -10.73 -21.11
N GLU A 674 2.10 -11.47 -20.03
CA GLU A 674 1.44 -10.96 -18.82
C GLU A 674 2.30 -9.95 -18.05
N ILE A 675 3.63 -10.15 -17.97
CA ILE A 675 4.58 -9.15 -17.46
C ILE A 675 4.42 -7.84 -18.24
N THR A 676 4.31 -7.94 -19.57
CA THR A 676 4.16 -6.77 -20.45
C THR A 676 2.82 -6.07 -20.24
N ALA A 677 1.72 -6.82 -20.14
CA ALA A 677 0.38 -6.26 -19.96
C ALA A 677 0.18 -5.69 -18.54
N TYR A 678 0.74 -6.34 -17.51
CA TYR A 678 0.83 -5.81 -16.16
C TYR A 678 1.60 -4.50 -16.17
N ARG A 679 2.79 -4.47 -16.79
CA ARG A 679 3.65 -3.27 -16.87
C ARG A 679 2.93 -2.05 -17.45
N VAL A 680 2.18 -2.19 -18.54
CA VAL A 680 1.43 -1.07 -19.13
C VAL A 680 0.44 -0.45 -18.14
N VAL A 681 -0.28 -1.29 -17.38
CA VAL A 681 -1.21 -0.81 -16.35
C VAL A 681 -0.44 -0.27 -15.15
N ALA A 682 0.66 -0.92 -14.75
CA ALA A 682 1.47 -0.55 -13.60
C ALA A 682 2.25 0.75 -13.83
N GLU A 683 2.66 1.07 -15.05
CA GLU A 683 3.25 2.36 -15.45
C GLU A 683 2.15 3.45 -15.48
N THR A 684 0.97 3.15 -16.04
CA THR A 684 -0.18 4.09 -16.07
C THR A 684 -0.69 4.42 -14.66
N VAL A 685 -0.72 3.43 -13.76
CA VAL A 685 -1.00 3.62 -12.33
C VAL A 685 0.22 4.23 -11.63
N GLY A 686 1.43 3.80 -12.01
CA GLY A 686 2.80 4.22 -11.67
C GLY A 686 3.34 3.96 -10.26
N HIS A 687 2.57 3.36 -9.34
CA HIS A 687 2.96 3.29 -7.92
C HIS A 687 4.15 2.40 -7.67
N PRO A 688 5.09 2.76 -6.76
CA PRO A 688 6.11 1.83 -6.28
C PRO A 688 5.56 0.45 -5.91
N LEU A 689 4.40 0.36 -5.20
CA LEU A 689 3.79 -0.93 -4.78
C LEU A 689 3.41 -1.85 -5.94
N TYR A 690 3.07 -1.29 -7.10
CA TYR A 690 2.73 -2.07 -8.30
C TYR A 690 3.94 -2.23 -9.22
N THR A 691 4.77 -1.20 -9.35
CA THR A 691 5.87 -1.19 -10.32
C THR A 691 7.04 -2.08 -9.92
N TRP A 692 7.28 -2.37 -8.64
CA TRP A 692 8.42 -3.21 -8.20
C TRP A 692 8.35 -4.67 -8.68
N TYR A 693 7.16 -5.20 -8.99
CA TYR A 693 6.99 -6.55 -9.55
C TYR A 693 7.62 -6.71 -10.93
N VAL A 694 7.58 -5.67 -11.77
CA VAL A 694 8.06 -5.72 -13.16
C VAL A 694 9.58 -5.96 -13.24
N PRO A 695 10.45 -5.26 -12.48
CA PRO A 695 11.86 -5.62 -12.37
C PRO A 695 12.10 -6.95 -11.66
N LEU A 696 11.29 -7.34 -10.65
CA LEU A 696 11.41 -8.69 -10.05
C LEU A 696 11.23 -9.78 -11.12
N TRP A 697 10.17 -9.71 -11.94
CA TRP A 697 9.92 -10.71 -12.97
C TRP A 697 10.91 -10.64 -14.14
N ARG A 698 11.41 -9.44 -14.50
CA ARG A 698 12.57 -9.31 -15.42
C ARG A 698 13.79 -10.04 -14.87
N GLY A 699 14.09 -9.88 -13.59
CA GLY A 699 15.18 -10.57 -12.90
C GLY A 699 15.00 -12.09 -12.91
N MET A 700 13.79 -12.58 -12.61
CA MET A 700 13.44 -14.01 -12.67
C MET A 700 13.66 -14.59 -14.08
N ARG A 701 13.22 -13.90 -15.13
CA ARG A 701 13.40 -14.34 -16.52
C ARG A 701 14.86 -14.27 -16.96
N ALA A 702 15.63 -13.28 -16.49
CA ALA A 702 17.07 -13.21 -16.69
C ALA A 702 17.81 -14.38 -15.99
N LEU A 703 17.41 -14.73 -14.76
CA LEU A 703 17.95 -15.85 -13.99
C LEU A 703 17.69 -17.20 -14.67
N MET A 704 16.46 -17.45 -15.15
CA MET A 704 16.13 -18.64 -15.95
C MET A 704 16.99 -18.76 -17.23
N GLN A 705 17.45 -17.63 -17.77
CA GLN A 705 18.30 -17.54 -18.96
C GLN A 705 19.80 -17.46 -18.62
N ARG A 706 20.17 -17.58 -17.33
CA ARG A 706 21.53 -17.42 -16.78
C ARG A 706 22.22 -16.09 -17.12
N ARG A 707 21.42 -15.04 -17.35
CA ARG A 707 21.89 -13.65 -17.51
C ARG A 707 22.02 -12.98 -16.13
N PHE A 708 23.04 -13.39 -15.38
CA PHE A 708 23.19 -13.02 -13.97
C PHE A 708 23.34 -11.51 -13.72
N ASP A 709 23.98 -10.77 -14.62
CA ASP A 709 24.15 -9.32 -14.45
C ASP A 709 22.86 -8.54 -14.73
N ASP A 710 22.07 -8.96 -15.72
CA ASP A 710 20.72 -8.43 -15.96
C ASP A 710 19.78 -8.75 -14.77
N CYS A 711 19.94 -9.93 -14.16
CA CYS A 711 19.25 -10.28 -12.92
C CYS A 711 19.67 -9.37 -11.76
N ARG A 712 20.98 -9.12 -11.55
CA ARG A 712 21.47 -8.18 -10.52
C ARG A 712 20.91 -6.77 -10.70
N ALA A 713 20.95 -6.24 -11.92
CA ALA A 713 20.45 -4.91 -12.23
C ALA A 713 18.93 -4.79 -11.96
N SER A 714 18.15 -5.77 -12.44
CA SER A 714 16.70 -5.82 -12.22
C SER A 714 16.35 -5.99 -10.73
N LEU A 715 17.09 -6.82 -10.00
CA LEU A 715 16.86 -7.05 -8.57
C LEU A 715 17.14 -5.79 -7.72
N ALA A 716 18.17 -5.01 -8.09
CA ALA A 716 18.44 -3.72 -7.46
C ALA A 716 17.34 -2.67 -7.74
N GLU A 717 16.80 -2.65 -8.96
CA GLU A 717 15.65 -1.82 -9.33
C GLU A 717 14.40 -2.19 -8.51
N ALA A 718 14.12 -3.50 -8.37
CA ALA A 718 13.01 -4.02 -7.57
C ALA A 718 13.15 -3.66 -6.08
N ALA A 719 14.35 -3.82 -5.50
CA ALA A 719 14.64 -3.45 -4.11
C ALA A 719 14.37 -1.97 -3.84
N ALA A 720 14.89 -1.08 -4.71
CA ALA A 720 14.72 0.36 -4.54
C ALA A 720 13.26 0.82 -4.71
N LEU A 721 12.46 0.16 -5.56
CA LEU A 721 11.03 0.41 -5.67
C LEU A 721 10.25 -0.15 -4.46
N GLY A 722 10.60 -1.34 -3.99
CA GLY A 722 9.98 -1.98 -2.82
C GLY A 722 10.18 -1.19 -1.52
N GLU A 723 11.39 -0.65 -1.31
CA GLU A 723 11.71 0.25 -0.20
C GLU A 723 10.85 1.53 -0.25
N ARG A 724 10.76 2.18 -1.42
CA ARG A 724 9.88 3.34 -1.61
C ARG A 724 8.40 3.02 -1.36
N ALA A 725 7.95 1.83 -1.73
CA ALA A 725 6.58 1.37 -1.50
C ALA A 725 6.24 1.08 -0.03
N GLY A 726 7.26 0.92 0.83
CA GLY A 726 7.10 0.35 2.16
C GLY A 726 6.47 -1.06 2.12
N SER A 727 6.92 -1.89 1.17
CA SER A 727 6.33 -3.22 0.91
C SER A 727 7.15 -4.34 1.54
N ASP A 728 6.57 -5.02 2.53
CA ASP A 728 7.16 -6.20 3.17
C ASP A 728 7.30 -7.36 2.17
N ASN A 729 6.32 -7.51 1.26
CA ASN A 729 6.37 -8.51 0.20
C ASN A 729 7.58 -8.30 -0.73
N ALA A 730 7.90 -7.04 -1.06
CA ALA A 730 9.05 -6.72 -1.88
C ALA A 730 10.36 -7.12 -1.18
N ALA A 731 10.51 -6.85 0.12
CA ALA A 731 11.69 -7.23 0.88
C ALA A 731 11.91 -8.75 0.89
N VAL A 732 10.86 -9.53 1.15
CA VAL A 732 10.91 -11.01 1.13
C VAL A 732 11.30 -11.52 -0.27
N LEU A 733 10.60 -11.09 -1.32
CA LEU A 733 10.77 -11.63 -2.67
C LEU A 733 12.09 -11.18 -3.33
N VAL A 734 12.62 -10.00 -2.97
CA VAL A 734 13.99 -9.58 -3.30
C VAL A 734 15.02 -10.48 -2.63
N SER A 735 14.81 -10.89 -1.37
CA SER A 735 15.69 -11.85 -0.70
C SER A 735 15.65 -13.23 -1.38
N THR A 736 14.45 -13.76 -1.67
CA THR A 736 14.29 -15.04 -2.37
C THR A 736 14.96 -15.06 -3.75
N GLN A 737 14.84 -13.99 -4.56
CA GLN A 737 15.54 -13.91 -5.84
C GLN A 737 17.06 -13.78 -5.67
N ARG A 738 17.53 -13.04 -4.65
CA ARG A 738 18.96 -12.95 -4.31
C ARG A 738 19.56 -14.32 -3.99
N TRP A 739 18.84 -15.16 -3.25
CA TRP A 739 19.29 -16.52 -2.93
C TRP A 739 19.57 -17.34 -4.18
N LEU A 740 18.59 -17.47 -5.07
CA LEU A 740 18.76 -18.33 -6.26
C LEU A 740 19.78 -17.73 -7.24
N LEU A 741 19.92 -16.41 -7.30
CA LEU A 741 21.01 -15.75 -8.00
C LEU A 741 22.39 -16.11 -7.42
N CYS A 742 22.58 -16.06 -6.11
CA CYS A 742 23.83 -16.47 -5.46
C CYS A 742 24.12 -17.96 -5.67
N ALA A 743 23.09 -18.82 -5.59
CA ALA A 743 23.21 -20.26 -5.82
C ALA A 743 23.64 -20.58 -7.28
N GLU A 744 22.91 -20.08 -8.29
CA GLU A 744 23.20 -20.36 -9.70
C GLU A 744 24.51 -19.69 -10.20
N SER A 745 24.91 -18.56 -9.63
CA SER A 745 26.18 -17.90 -9.97
C SER A 745 27.39 -18.41 -9.17
N GLY A 746 27.18 -19.27 -8.16
CA GLY A 746 28.24 -19.84 -7.32
C GLY A 746 28.81 -18.89 -6.26
N ASP A 747 28.10 -17.80 -5.93
CA ASP A 747 28.49 -16.84 -4.89
C ASP A 747 28.31 -17.43 -3.48
N ARG A 748 29.38 -18.05 -3.00
CA ARG A 748 29.46 -18.61 -1.64
C ARG A 748 29.48 -17.56 -0.53
N GLU A 749 29.77 -16.29 -0.81
CA GLU A 749 29.74 -15.26 0.23
C GLU A 749 28.32 -14.78 0.48
N GLY A 750 27.58 -14.47 -0.59
CA GLY A 750 26.14 -14.19 -0.52
C GLY A 750 25.36 -15.32 0.19
N LEU A 751 25.61 -16.59 -0.18
CA LEU A 751 24.97 -17.74 0.47
C LEU A 751 25.28 -17.86 1.98
N ARG A 752 26.47 -17.44 2.45
CA ARG A 752 26.77 -17.41 3.90
C ARG A 752 26.00 -16.30 4.61
N GLY A 753 25.88 -15.12 3.99
CA GLY A 753 25.08 -14.03 4.51
C GLY A 753 23.62 -14.47 4.72
N MET A 754 23.03 -15.10 3.70
CA MET A 754 21.64 -15.56 3.76
C MET A 754 21.39 -16.66 4.79
N LEU A 755 22.34 -17.58 4.99
CA LEU A 755 22.24 -18.56 6.08
C LEU A 755 22.25 -17.88 7.47
N ALA A 756 23.06 -16.82 7.64
CA ALA A 756 23.12 -16.06 8.89
C ALA A 756 21.88 -15.19 9.14
N GLU A 757 21.24 -14.68 8.07
CA GLU A 757 19.93 -14.00 8.15
C GLU A 757 18.83 -15.00 8.56
N LEU A 758 18.79 -16.19 7.93
CA LEU A 758 17.81 -17.22 8.22
C LEU A 758 17.91 -17.77 9.65
N ASP A 759 19.13 -18.01 10.16
CA ASP A 759 19.38 -18.45 11.54
C ASP A 759 18.93 -17.39 12.59
N GLN A 760 18.75 -16.11 12.20
CA GLN A 760 18.25 -15.04 13.08
C GLN A 760 16.72 -14.85 13.02
N ALA A 761 16.07 -15.24 11.93
CA ALA A 761 14.69 -14.85 11.63
C ALA A 761 13.60 -15.61 12.44
N ALA A 762 13.95 -16.66 13.19
CA ALA A 762 13.07 -17.42 14.09
C ALA A 762 11.71 -17.84 13.47
N LEU A 763 11.73 -18.21 12.18
CA LEU A 763 10.52 -18.47 11.38
C LEU A 763 9.86 -19.82 11.76
N PRO A 764 8.52 -19.89 11.86
CA PRO A 764 7.80 -21.12 12.17
C PRO A 764 7.61 -22.01 10.92
N GLY A 765 7.35 -23.31 11.17
CA GLY A 765 6.99 -24.29 10.14
C GLY A 765 8.16 -25.15 9.64
N ALA A 766 7.89 -26.06 8.71
CA ALA A 766 8.90 -26.97 8.16
C ALA A 766 9.77 -26.30 7.07
N TRP A 767 9.23 -25.34 6.32
CA TRP A 767 9.91 -24.73 5.17
C TRP A 767 11.24 -24.02 5.49
N PRO A 768 11.42 -23.27 6.61
CA PRO A 768 12.69 -22.59 6.88
C PRO A 768 13.82 -23.60 7.11
N HIS A 769 13.48 -24.75 7.72
CA HIS A 769 14.39 -25.85 7.95
C HIS A 769 14.79 -26.58 6.66
N ILE A 770 13.90 -26.63 5.66
CA ILE A 770 14.19 -27.16 4.32
C ILE A 770 15.15 -26.22 3.58
N THR A 771 14.83 -24.92 3.53
CA THR A 771 15.71 -23.88 2.95
C THR A 771 17.09 -23.89 3.60
N ARG A 772 17.16 -24.04 4.93
CA ARG A 772 18.42 -24.19 5.67
C ARG A 772 19.22 -25.42 5.24
N ALA A 773 18.57 -26.57 5.06
CA ALA A 773 19.24 -27.79 4.59
C ALA A 773 19.85 -27.60 3.19
N LEU A 774 19.11 -26.95 2.27
CA LEU A 774 19.61 -26.64 0.93
C LEU A 774 20.77 -25.63 0.95
N LEU A 775 20.69 -24.56 1.74
CA LEU A 775 21.78 -23.59 1.91
C LEU A 775 23.07 -24.26 2.43
N LEU A 776 22.95 -25.15 3.42
CA LEU A 776 24.08 -25.93 3.93
C LEU A 776 24.68 -26.83 2.83
N ALA A 777 23.84 -27.50 2.04
CA ALA A 777 24.28 -28.33 0.91
C ALA A 777 24.99 -27.52 -0.18
N GLN A 778 24.42 -26.38 -0.59
CA GLN A 778 25.01 -25.45 -1.58
C GLN A 778 26.38 -24.89 -1.10
N LEU A 779 26.51 -24.61 0.20
CA LEU A 779 27.78 -24.20 0.82
C LEU A 779 28.80 -25.35 0.95
N GLY A 780 28.41 -26.60 0.71
CA GLY A 780 29.26 -27.79 0.84
C GLY A 780 29.32 -28.38 2.26
N ARG A 781 28.47 -27.89 3.19
CA ARG A 781 28.34 -28.38 4.58
C ARG A 781 27.46 -29.63 4.63
N VAL A 782 27.83 -30.64 3.84
CA VAL A 782 27.05 -31.86 3.57
C VAL A 782 26.63 -32.63 4.83
N PRO A 783 27.46 -32.80 5.88
CA PRO A 783 27.02 -33.47 7.11
C PRO A 783 25.87 -32.73 7.79
N GLU A 784 26.00 -31.41 7.96
CA GLU A 784 24.98 -30.58 8.63
C GLU A 784 23.69 -30.48 7.82
N ALA A 785 23.79 -30.46 6.48
CA ALA A 785 22.63 -30.55 5.59
C ALA A 785 21.86 -31.88 5.77
N ARG A 786 22.58 -32.99 5.99
CA ARG A 786 21.97 -34.31 6.25
C ARG A 786 21.30 -34.35 7.61
N ASP A 787 21.96 -33.85 8.65
CA ASP A 787 21.37 -33.77 9.99
C ASP A 787 20.09 -32.91 9.98
N GLN A 788 20.09 -31.81 9.23
CA GLN A 788 18.92 -30.96 9.03
C GLN A 788 17.80 -31.68 8.25
N LEU A 789 18.12 -32.43 7.18
CA LEU A 789 17.13 -33.25 6.46
C LEU A 789 16.51 -34.33 7.35
N ASP A 790 17.33 -35.07 8.09
CA ASP A 790 16.86 -36.14 8.97
C ASP A 790 15.96 -35.58 10.10
N ALA A 791 16.23 -34.37 10.59
CA ALA A 791 15.40 -33.68 11.57
C ALA A 791 14.04 -33.21 11.01
N VAL A 792 13.98 -32.85 9.72
CA VAL A 792 12.75 -32.37 9.06
C VAL A 792 11.89 -33.51 8.52
N ALA A 793 12.48 -34.65 8.14
CA ALA A 793 11.78 -35.77 7.51
C ALA A 793 10.47 -36.22 8.21
N PRO A 794 10.35 -36.26 9.57
CA PRO A 794 9.10 -36.60 10.25
C PRO A 794 7.96 -35.59 10.05
N LEU A 795 8.27 -34.32 9.72
CA LEU A 795 7.30 -33.24 9.57
C LEU A 795 6.66 -33.21 8.17
N LEU A 796 7.36 -33.73 7.16
CA LEU A 796 6.97 -33.59 5.75
C LEU A 796 5.58 -34.16 5.41
N PRO A 797 5.13 -35.32 5.94
CA PRO A 797 3.80 -35.85 5.65
C PRO A 797 2.65 -34.97 6.17
N GLY A 798 2.93 -34.10 7.16
CA GLY A 798 1.97 -33.15 7.73
C GLY A 798 2.04 -31.75 7.13
N MET A 799 2.89 -31.50 6.13
CA MET A 799 2.96 -30.19 5.47
C MET A 799 1.69 -29.91 4.66
N VAL A 800 1.16 -28.70 4.83
CA VAL A 800 0.08 -28.17 3.99
C VAL A 800 0.57 -28.05 2.55
N ARG A 801 -0.29 -28.39 1.57
CA ARG A 801 -0.02 -28.19 0.14
C ARG A 801 -0.42 -26.77 -0.27
N ASP A 802 0.30 -25.78 0.24
CA ASP A 802 0.15 -24.36 -0.12
C ASP A 802 1.13 -23.95 -1.24
N SER A 803 1.34 -22.64 -1.44
CA SER A 803 2.28 -22.10 -2.44
C SER A 803 3.73 -22.52 -2.20
N GLU A 804 4.12 -22.75 -0.94
CA GLU A 804 5.51 -23.04 -0.57
C GLU A 804 5.79 -24.55 -0.60
N TRP A 805 4.77 -25.39 -0.65
CA TRP A 805 4.93 -26.85 -0.68
C TRP A 805 5.72 -27.33 -1.90
N LEU A 806 5.30 -26.96 -3.13
CA LEU A 806 5.98 -27.46 -4.34
C LEU A 806 7.43 -26.93 -4.46
N PRO A 807 7.72 -25.63 -4.17
CA PRO A 807 9.08 -25.13 -4.02
C PRO A 807 9.89 -25.88 -2.96
N ALA A 808 9.34 -26.09 -1.75
CA ALA A 808 10.04 -26.82 -0.69
C ALA A 808 10.36 -28.28 -1.09
N MET A 809 9.47 -28.94 -1.83
CA MET A 809 9.71 -30.29 -2.35
C MET A 809 10.79 -30.32 -3.44
N ALA A 810 10.88 -29.29 -4.29
CA ALA A 810 12.00 -29.11 -5.20
C ALA A 810 13.32 -28.85 -4.44
N GLN A 811 13.30 -28.00 -3.40
CA GLN A 811 14.46 -27.75 -2.54
C GLN A 811 14.97 -29.03 -1.85
N LEU A 812 14.06 -29.89 -1.37
CA LEU A 812 14.40 -31.20 -0.82
C LEU A 812 15.08 -32.10 -1.87
N ALA A 813 14.56 -32.14 -3.10
CA ALA A 813 15.14 -32.94 -4.18
C ALA A 813 16.55 -32.44 -4.56
N GLU A 814 16.76 -31.13 -4.68
CA GLU A 814 18.08 -30.53 -4.87
C GLU A 814 19.05 -30.86 -3.73
N THR A 815 18.58 -30.76 -2.48
CA THR A 815 19.40 -31.09 -1.30
C THR A 815 19.83 -32.56 -1.35
N LEU A 816 18.89 -33.47 -1.65
CA LEU A 816 19.15 -34.89 -1.81
C LEU A 816 20.12 -35.18 -2.98
N ALA A 817 20.06 -34.42 -4.08
CA ALA A 817 21.01 -34.54 -5.19
C ALA A 817 22.45 -34.24 -4.77
N VAL A 818 22.66 -33.32 -3.83
CA VAL A 818 23.98 -33.01 -3.26
C VAL A 818 24.37 -33.95 -2.11
N THR A 819 23.44 -34.30 -1.22
CA THR A 819 23.74 -35.12 -0.04
C THR A 819 23.76 -36.63 -0.29
N GLY A 820 23.24 -37.07 -1.43
CA GLY A 820 22.94 -38.48 -1.73
C GLY A 820 21.61 -38.96 -1.13
N PRO A 821 21.15 -40.16 -1.52
CA PRO A 821 19.85 -40.67 -1.15
C PRO A 821 19.72 -40.97 0.34
N ARG A 822 18.48 -40.87 0.83
CA ARG A 822 18.06 -40.97 2.23
C ARG A 822 16.76 -41.77 2.33
N ALA A 823 16.37 -42.14 3.55
CA ALA A 823 15.08 -42.81 3.79
C ALA A 823 13.89 -42.03 3.20
N VAL A 824 13.98 -40.70 3.22
CA VAL A 824 12.95 -39.77 2.71
C VAL A 824 12.93 -39.65 1.18
N THR A 825 13.98 -40.06 0.46
CA THR A 825 14.11 -39.88 -1.01
C THR A 825 12.94 -40.47 -1.79
N ARG A 826 12.51 -41.69 -1.42
CA ARG A 826 11.36 -42.34 -2.06
C ARG A 826 10.06 -41.56 -1.82
N TRP A 827 9.85 -41.07 -0.60
CA TRP A 827 8.67 -40.29 -0.26
C TRP A 827 8.62 -38.96 -1.04
N VAL A 828 9.75 -38.23 -1.13
CA VAL A 828 9.85 -36.98 -1.92
C VAL A 828 9.53 -37.24 -3.39
N ARG A 829 10.10 -38.29 -3.96
CA ARG A 829 9.85 -38.73 -5.34
C ARG A 829 8.37 -39.06 -5.58
N ASP A 830 7.79 -39.90 -4.74
CA ASP A 830 6.40 -40.37 -4.89
C ASP A 830 5.41 -39.21 -4.70
N ALA A 831 5.72 -38.24 -3.81
CA ALA A 831 4.94 -37.02 -3.60
C ALA A 831 5.05 -36.00 -4.76
N LEU A 832 6.21 -35.88 -5.42
CA LEU A 832 6.40 -35.02 -6.59
C LEU A 832 5.81 -35.61 -7.89
N THR A 833 5.68 -36.93 -7.97
CA THR A 833 5.28 -37.65 -9.20
C THR A 833 3.96 -37.15 -9.83
N PRO A 834 2.87 -36.88 -9.08
CA PRO A 834 1.63 -36.33 -9.66
C PRO A 834 1.79 -35.00 -10.37
N TYR A 835 2.78 -34.19 -9.95
CA TYR A 835 2.99 -32.82 -10.40
C TYR A 835 4.09 -32.70 -11.47
N ALA A 836 4.54 -33.82 -12.07
CA ALA A 836 5.65 -33.87 -13.03
C ALA A 836 5.50 -32.97 -14.27
N GLY A 837 4.29 -32.48 -14.58
CA GLY A 837 4.01 -31.52 -15.65
C GLY A 837 4.04 -30.04 -15.23
N LEU A 838 4.15 -29.75 -13.95
CA LEU A 838 4.20 -28.38 -13.39
C LEU A 838 5.64 -27.89 -13.24
N TYR A 839 5.77 -26.62 -12.83
CA TYR A 839 7.03 -25.94 -12.52
C TYR A 839 7.04 -25.52 -11.05
N ALA A 840 8.20 -25.62 -10.40
CA ALA A 840 8.40 -25.08 -9.06
C ALA A 840 8.72 -23.57 -9.15
N VAL A 841 7.82 -22.75 -8.61
CA VAL A 841 7.86 -21.27 -8.66
C VAL A 841 7.98 -20.73 -7.24
N GLU A 842 9.03 -19.96 -6.97
CA GLU A 842 9.31 -19.38 -5.65
C GLU A 842 8.50 -18.08 -5.44
N GLY A 843 7.60 -18.09 -4.46
CA GLY A 843 6.73 -16.97 -4.11
C GLY A 843 5.92 -16.41 -5.28
N ILE A 844 5.76 -15.08 -5.36
CA ILE A 844 5.01 -14.40 -6.43
C ILE A 844 5.86 -14.28 -7.71
N GLY A 845 6.46 -15.38 -8.16
CA GLY A 845 7.37 -15.42 -9.31
C GLY A 845 8.72 -14.75 -9.07
N ALA A 846 9.24 -14.76 -7.83
CA ALA A 846 10.58 -14.26 -7.53
C ALA A 846 11.66 -15.09 -8.23
N ALA A 847 11.44 -16.40 -8.39
CA ALA A 847 12.24 -17.26 -9.23
C ALA A 847 11.43 -18.46 -9.73
N VAL A 848 11.94 -19.14 -10.76
CA VAL A 848 11.39 -20.40 -11.28
C VAL A 848 12.55 -21.40 -11.29
N ARG A 849 12.47 -22.45 -10.48
CA ARG A 849 13.55 -23.44 -10.35
C ARG A 849 13.64 -24.37 -11.57
N GLY A 850 12.49 -24.67 -12.18
CA GLY A 850 12.39 -25.55 -13.32
C GLY A 850 11.14 -26.45 -13.28
N PRO A 851 10.93 -27.30 -14.30
CA PRO A 851 9.84 -28.27 -14.32
C PRO A 851 10.06 -29.36 -13.26
N VAL A 852 8.99 -29.81 -12.61
CA VAL A 852 9.03 -30.82 -11.55
C VAL A 852 9.71 -32.12 -12.01
N ARG A 853 9.56 -32.48 -13.29
CA ARG A 853 10.25 -33.62 -13.91
C ARG A 853 11.78 -33.57 -13.74
N GLN A 854 12.41 -32.39 -13.78
CA GLN A 854 13.85 -32.26 -13.58
C GLN A 854 14.29 -32.77 -12.20
N PHE A 855 13.50 -32.51 -11.16
CA PHE A 855 13.78 -32.98 -9.80
C PHE A 855 13.52 -34.49 -9.66
N LEU A 856 12.52 -35.02 -10.34
CA LEU A 856 12.29 -36.47 -10.43
C LEU A 856 13.46 -37.17 -11.14
N ASP A 857 13.93 -36.65 -12.27
CA ASP A 857 15.08 -37.16 -13.02
C ASP A 857 16.38 -37.09 -12.18
N GLN A 858 16.54 -36.04 -11.35
CA GLN A 858 17.66 -35.92 -10.39
C GLN A 858 17.60 -36.97 -9.26
N LEU A 859 16.41 -37.31 -8.77
CA LEU A 859 16.21 -38.36 -7.75
C LEU A 859 16.40 -39.75 -8.35
N ASP A 860 15.91 -39.99 -9.57
CA ASP A 860 16.04 -41.27 -10.28
C ASP A 860 17.46 -41.51 -10.82
N GLY A 861 18.22 -40.44 -11.09
CA GLY A 861 19.64 -40.51 -11.41
C GLY A 861 20.54 -40.89 -10.24
N GLN A 862 20.02 -40.91 -9.00
CA GLN A 862 20.77 -41.40 -7.85
C GLN A 862 20.86 -42.92 -7.91
N LYS A 863 22.05 -43.47 -7.62
CA LYS A 863 22.15 -44.91 -7.34
C LYS A 863 21.21 -45.22 -6.18
N PRO A 864 20.32 -46.23 -6.28
CA PRO A 864 19.47 -46.63 -5.18
C PRO A 864 20.29 -46.82 -3.90
N LEU A 865 19.68 -46.56 -2.74
CA LEU A 865 20.17 -47.16 -1.50
C LEU A 865 20.17 -48.67 -1.74
N THR A 866 21.36 -49.22 -1.95
CA THR A 866 21.59 -50.58 -2.45
C THR A 866 20.75 -51.58 -1.66
N ASP A 867 20.04 -52.46 -2.37
CA ASP A 867 19.20 -53.53 -1.80
C ASP A 867 19.86 -54.14 -0.57
N ASN A 868 19.08 -54.34 0.50
CA ASN A 868 19.62 -54.92 1.72
C ASN A 868 20.08 -56.34 1.40
N GLU A 869 21.38 -56.62 1.53
CA GLU A 869 21.98 -57.91 1.19
C GLU A 869 22.29 -58.64 2.48
N PHE A 870 21.94 -59.92 2.57
CA PHE A 870 22.34 -60.78 3.69
C PHE A 870 22.83 -62.11 3.12
N ARG A 871 23.87 -62.04 2.29
CA ARG A 871 24.34 -63.17 1.47
C ARG A 871 25.57 -63.82 2.09
N ARG A 872 25.60 -65.15 2.08
CA ARG A 872 26.79 -65.92 2.45
C ARG A 872 27.79 -65.97 1.29
N ASP A 873 29.06 -65.73 1.63
CA ASP A 873 30.21 -65.73 0.71
C ASP A 873 31.36 -66.55 1.34
N GLY A 874 31.34 -67.87 1.10
CA GLY A 874 32.30 -68.83 1.66
C GLY A 874 32.31 -68.89 3.20
N GLU A 875 33.41 -68.43 3.80
CA GLU A 875 33.60 -68.31 5.25
C GLU A 875 32.98 -67.04 5.87
N TYR A 876 32.42 -66.13 5.06
CA TYR A 876 31.89 -64.84 5.52
C TYR A 876 30.44 -64.64 5.09
N TRP A 877 29.77 -63.68 5.73
CA TRP A 877 28.51 -63.09 5.28
C TRP A 877 28.79 -61.66 4.86
N THR A 878 28.33 -61.30 3.66
CA THR A 878 28.24 -59.91 3.21
C THR A 878 26.88 -59.41 3.62
N VAL A 879 26.87 -58.44 4.53
CA VAL A 879 25.67 -57.86 5.11
C VAL A 879 25.63 -56.39 4.71
N ARG A 880 24.64 -55.99 3.92
CA ARG A 880 24.44 -54.61 3.50
C ARG A 880 23.08 -54.12 4.01
N TRP A 881 23.08 -52.99 4.72
CA TRP A 881 21.88 -52.41 5.31
C TRP A 881 21.94 -50.88 5.19
N SER A 882 20.92 -50.26 4.61
CA SER A 882 20.84 -48.80 4.42
C SER A 882 22.11 -48.16 3.81
N GLY A 883 22.80 -48.88 2.93
CA GLY A 883 24.05 -48.43 2.28
C GLY A 883 25.36 -48.72 3.03
N VAL A 884 25.31 -49.28 4.25
CA VAL A 884 26.50 -49.73 5.00
C VAL A 884 26.77 -51.19 4.68
N GLU A 885 28.00 -51.55 4.26
CA GLU A 885 28.42 -52.94 4.07
C GLU A 885 29.33 -53.42 5.21
N SER A 886 28.99 -54.58 5.77
CA SER A 886 29.74 -55.28 6.83
C SER A 886 30.06 -56.71 6.39
N ARG A 887 31.27 -57.19 6.73
CA ARG A 887 31.68 -58.59 6.53
C ARG A 887 31.85 -59.32 7.86
N LEU A 888 31.04 -60.37 8.06
CA LEU A 888 31.00 -61.14 9.31
C LEU A 888 31.37 -62.59 9.06
N ARG A 889 32.43 -63.11 9.70
CA ARG A 889 32.78 -64.54 9.60
C ARG A 889 31.61 -65.44 10.01
N ASP A 890 31.33 -66.48 9.24
CA ASP A 890 30.18 -67.37 9.36
C ASP A 890 29.99 -67.93 10.79
N SER A 891 28.73 -68.10 11.18
CA SER A 891 28.34 -68.73 12.44
C SER A 891 26.92 -69.27 12.32
N LYS A 892 26.58 -70.28 13.13
CA LYS A 892 25.24 -70.88 13.11
C LYS A 892 24.12 -69.83 13.28
N GLY A 893 24.30 -68.84 14.15
CA GLY A 893 23.31 -67.76 14.35
C GLY A 893 23.15 -66.81 13.15
N LEU A 894 24.18 -66.64 12.30
CA LEU A 894 24.04 -65.89 11.04
C LEU A 894 23.28 -66.72 9.99
N ARG A 895 23.49 -68.04 9.95
CA ARG A 895 22.68 -68.95 9.12
C ARG A 895 21.21 -68.97 9.57
N ASP A 896 20.97 -68.99 10.88
CA ASP A 896 19.62 -68.92 11.46
C ASP A 896 18.92 -67.60 11.08
N LEU A 897 19.63 -66.46 11.14
CA LEU A 897 19.13 -65.17 10.67
C LEU A 897 18.85 -65.16 9.16
N GLY A 898 19.79 -65.64 8.32
CA GLY A 898 19.61 -65.70 6.87
C GLY A 898 18.37 -66.50 6.45
N ALA A 899 18.09 -67.62 7.13
CA ALA A 899 16.89 -68.41 6.90
C ALA A 899 15.57 -67.67 7.27
N LEU A 900 15.59 -66.80 8.28
CA LEU A 900 14.44 -65.97 8.66
C LEU A 900 14.27 -64.77 7.73
N LEU A 901 15.36 -64.14 7.30
CA LEU A 901 15.34 -63.01 6.36
C LEU A 901 14.91 -63.44 4.95
N ALA A 902 15.19 -64.69 4.55
CA ALA A 902 14.75 -65.27 3.27
C ALA A 902 13.24 -65.59 3.22
N ALA A 903 12.53 -65.54 4.34
CA ALA A 903 11.09 -65.77 4.41
C ALA A 903 10.38 -64.85 5.43
N PRO A 904 10.32 -63.53 5.18
CA PRO A 904 9.66 -62.58 6.06
C PRO A 904 8.20 -62.96 6.36
N GLY A 905 7.77 -62.76 7.61
CA GLY A 905 6.44 -63.13 8.09
C GLY A 905 6.17 -64.62 8.26
N ARG A 906 7.03 -65.52 7.76
CA ARG A 906 6.83 -66.98 7.83
C ARG A 906 7.47 -67.57 9.10
N PRO A 907 6.70 -68.24 9.98
CA PRO A 907 7.27 -68.94 11.13
C PRO A 907 8.09 -70.17 10.70
N VAL A 908 9.33 -70.28 11.18
CA VAL A 908 10.23 -71.42 10.97
C VAL A 908 10.43 -72.15 12.30
N ALA A 909 10.30 -73.48 12.34
CA ALA A 909 10.42 -74.20 13.61
C ALA A 909 11.87 -74.19 14.14
N ALA A 910 12.04 -74.06 15.46
CA ALA A 910 13.37 -74.09 16.06
C ALA A 910 14.09 -75.43 15.89
N LEU A 911 13.35 -76.53 15.65
CA LEU A 911 13.91 -77.84 15.30
C LEU A 911 14.60 -77.84 13.93
N ASP A 912 13.98 -77.19 12.93
CA ASP A 912 14.51 -77.07 11.58
C ASP A 912 15.81 -76.25 11.60
N LEU A 913 15.80 -75.11 12.31
CA LEU A 913 16.98 -74.27 12.57
C LEU A 913 18.04 -74.95 13.47
N ALA A 914 17.70 -76.06 14.14
CA ALA A 914 18.64 -76.88 14.89
C ALA A 914 19.21 -78.06 14.07
N GLY A 915 18.61 -78.39 12.93
CA GLY A 915 19.06 -79.48 12.06
C GLY A 915 18.85 -80.88 12.66
N VAL A 916 17.80 -81.05 13.48
CA VAL A 916 17.52 -82.33 14.16
C VAL A 916 16.48 -83.13 13.37
N VAL A 917 16.94 -84.12 12.61
CA VAL A 917 16.07 -85.12 11.97
C VAL A 917 15.58 -86.10 13.04
N VAL A 918 14.28 -86.42 13.03
CA VAL A 918 13.66 -87.43 13.91
C VAL A 918 12.91 -88.42 13.02
N GLU A 919 13.27 -89.70 13.08
CA GLU A 919 12.56 -90.76 12.37
C GLU A 919 11.21 -91.06 13.04
N SER A 920 10.26 -91.53 12.23
CA SER A 920 8.82 -91.59 12.54
C SER A 920 8.40 -92.80 13.36
N ASP A 921 7.35 -92.64 14.18
CA ASP A 921 6.40 -93.73 14.45
C ASP A 921 4.98 -93.23 14.81
N THR A 922 4.00 -94.11 14.62
CA THR A 922 2.55 -94.03 14.86
C THR A 922 1.72 -93.23 13.85
N GLY A 923 0.76 -93.92 13.22
CA GLY A 923 -0.35 -93.32 12.46
C GLY A 923 -1.67 -93.49 13.23
N PRO A 924 -2.84 -93.41 12.56
CA PRO A 924 -3.16 -92.46 11.51
C PRO A 924 -3.56 -91.13 12.18
N MET A 925 -2.70 -90.12 12.14
CA MET A 925 -3.14 -88.76 12.49
C MET A 925 -4.11 -88.26 11.41
N LEU A 926 -5.35 -88.00 11.80
CA LEU A 926 -6.25 -87.17 11.01
C LEU A 926 -5.57 -85.82 10.74
N ASP A 927 -5.59 -85.41 9.48
CA ASP A 927 -4.63 -84.48 8.90
C ASP A 927 -4.61 -83.09 9.58
N THR A 928 -3.45 -82.44 9.59
CA THR A 928 -3.33 -81.02 9.96
C THR A 928 -4.19 -80.13 9.05
N HIS A 929 -4.44 -80.57 7.81
CA HIS A 929 -5.46 -79.97 6.94
C HIS A 929 -6.87 -80.04 7.53
N ALA A 930 -7.30 -81.15 8.15
CA ALA A 930 -8.61 -81.25 8.78
C ALA A 930 -8.75 -80.30 9.97
N ARG A 931 -7.72 -80.18 10.81
CA ARG A 931 -7.67 -79.17 11.89
C ARG A 931 -7.78 -77.75 11.34
N THR A 932 -7.06 -77.44 10.27
CA THR A 932 -7.09 -76.11 9.65
C THR A 932 -8.44 -75.83 8.98
N ALA A 933 -9.10 -76.86 8.44
CA ALA A 933 -10.45 -76.76 7.89
C ALA A 933 -11.48 -76.47 8.99
N TYR A 934 -11.51 -77.24 10.09
CA TYR A 934 -12.41 -77.00 11.21
C TYR A 934 -12.19 -75.63 11.87
N GLN A 935 -10.92 -75.21 12.07
CA GLN A 935 -10.59 -73.89 12.64
C GLN A 935 -10.86 -72.71 11.68
N ARG A 936 -11.02 -72.98 10.38
CA ARG A 936 -11.45 -71.98 9.38
C ARG A 936 -12.97 -71.88 9.39
N ARG A 937 -13.68 -73.02 9.31
CA ARG A 937 -15.14 -73.06 9.35
C ARG A 937 -15.70 -72.47 10.64
N LEU A 938 -15.03 -72.68 11.78
CA LEU A 938 -15.41 -72.03 13.05
C LEU A 938 -15.32 -70.49 13.00
N ARG A 939 -14.33 -69.93 12.30
CA ARG A 939 -14.20 -68.47 12.11
C ARG A 939 -15.17 -67.93 11.08
N GLU A 940 -15.42 -68.67 10.00
CA GLU A 940 -16.47 -68.35 9.03
C GLU A 940 -17.84 -68.30 9.71
N LEU A 941 -18.17 -69.31 10.53
CA LEU A 941 -19.41 -69.35 11.31
C LEU A 941 -19.51 -68.22 12.37
N GLU A 942 -18.39 -67.75 12.92
CA GLU A 942 -18.38 -66.58 13.81
C GLU A 942 -18.69 -65.28 13.05
N THR A 943 -18.10 -65.08 11.86
CA THR A 943 -18.46 -63.92 11.00
C THR A 943 -19.90 -64.02 10.46
N GLU A 944 -20.35 -65.21 10.06
CA GLU A 944 -21.75 -65.43 9.64
C GLU A 944 -22.75 -65.21 10.80
N ALA A 945 -22.34 -65.43 12.06
CA ALA A 945 -23.16 -65.13 13.24
C ALA A 945 -23.25 -63.61 13.50
N ASP A 946 -22.10 -62.91 13.49
CA ASP A 946 -22.06 -61.45 13.68
C ASP A 946 -22.91 -60.71 12.63
N ASP A 947 -22.88 -61.15 11.36
CA ASP A 947 -23.73 -60.63 10.28
C ASP A 947 -25.23 -60.96 10.49
N ALA A 948 -25.56 -62.15 11.00
CA ALA A 948 -26.94 -62.55 11.28
C ALA A 948 -27.53 -61.76 12.46
N ASP A 949 -26.73 -61.49 13.49
CA ASP A 949 -27.13 -60.68 14.65
C ASP A 949 -27.23 -59.19 14.29
N ALA A 950 -26.31 -58.65 13.47
CA ALA A 950 -26.40 -57.28 12.95
C ALA A 950 -27.61 -57.06 12.02
N THR A 951 -28.12 -58.10 11.36
CA THR A 951 -29.32 -58.03 10.51
C THR A 951 -30.62 -58.48 11.20
N GLY A 952 -30.53 -59.00 12.43
CA GLY A 952 -31.69 -59.40 13.25
C GLY A 952 -32.35 -60.72 12.85
N ASP A 953 -31.70 -61.57 12.05
CA ASP A 953 -32.24 -62.86 11.61
C ASP A 953 -32.00 -63.97 12.65
N ALA A 954 -32.85 -63.98 13.68
CA ALA A 954 -32.80 -64.96 14.76
C ALA A 954 -32.93 -66.43 14.29
N GLY A 955 -33.57 -66.68 13.13
CA GLY A 955 -33.69 -68.02 12.56
C GLY A 955 -32.36 -68.53 11.98
N ARG A 956 -31.59 -67.62 11.36
CA ARG A 956 -30.25 -67.90 10.85
C ARG A 956 -29.23 -68.04 11.98
N ALA A 957 -29.24 -67.15 12.97
CA ALA A 957 -28.33 -67.19 14.12
C ALA A 957 -28.43 -68.51 14.91
N ALA A 958 -29.65 -68.99 15.17
CA ALA A 958 -29.88 -70.26 15.87
C ALA A 958 -29.29 -71.48 15.11
N LYS A 959 -29.34 -71.47 13.77
CA LYS A 959 -28.83 -72.56 12.94
C LYS A 959 -27.29 -72.58 12.90
N ILE A 960 -26.67 -71.41 12.87
CA ILE A 960 -25.21 -71.22 12.94
C ILE A 960 -24.67 -71.68 14.31
N GLY A 961 -25.36 -71.34 15.40
CA GLY A 961 -25.01 -71.80 16.76
C GLY A 961 -24.97 -73.32 16.89
N ALA A 962 -25.95 -74.03 16.31
CA ALA A 962 -25.99 -75.50 16.34
C ALA A 962 -24.85 -76.17 15.54
N GLU A 963 -24.46 -75.60 14.39
CA GLU A 963 -23.30 -76.08 13.61
C GLU A 963 -21.98 -75.86 14.40
N ARG A 964 -21.86 -74.72 15.08
CA ARG A 964 -20.71 -74.37 15.93
C ARG A 964 -20.54 -75.31 17.13
N GLU A 965 -21.61 -75.64 17.84
CA GLU A 965 -21.54 -76.61 18.96
C GLU A 965 -21.14 -78.02 18.50
N ALA A 966 -21.67 -78.49 17.37
CA ALA A 966 -21.32 -79.80 16.81
C ALA A 966 -19.81 -79.91 16.52
N LEU A 967 -19.23 -78.90 15.87
CA LEU A 967 -17.80 -78.84 15.54
C LEU A 967 -16.91 -78.75 16.80
N LEU A 968 -17.34 -77.99 17.81
CA LEU A 968 -16.61 -77.89 19.09
C LEU A 968 -16.66 -79.21 19.89
N ALA A 969 -17.79 -79.93 19.86
CA ALA A 969 -17.91 -81.23 20.50
C ALA A 969 -17.01 -82.29 19.84
N GLU A 970 -16.88 -82.27 18.51
CA GLU A 970 -16.00 -83.17 17.76
C GLU A 970 -14.52 -82.88 18.03
N LEU A 971 -14.11 -81.60 18.02
CA LEU A 971 -12.77 -81.17 18.42
C LEU A 971 -12.44 -81.54 19.88
N THR A 972 -13.40 -81.42 20.79
CA THR A 972 -13.21 -81.76 22.22
C THR A 972 -13.04 -83.27 22.40
N ARG A 973 -13.83 -84.08 21.69
CA ARG A 973 -13.74 -85.55 21.72
C ARG A 973 -12.42 -86.08 21.15
N ALA A 974 -11.81 -85.35 20.20
CA ALA A 974 -10.53 -85.71 19.58
C ALA A 974 -9.28 -85.35 20.42
N TYR A 975 -9.34 -84.34 21.31
CA TYR A 975 -8.12 -83.77 21.92
C TYR A 975 -8.11 -83.62 23.46
N GLY A 976 -9.25 -83.63 24.15
CA GLY A 976 -9.31 -83.68 25.63
C GLY A 976 -8.88 -82.41 26.38
N LEU A 977 -9.38 -82.23 27.62
CA LEU A 977 -9.21 -81.01 28.42
C LEU A 977 -8.43 -81.24 29.72
N GLY A 978 -7.18 -80.75 29.76
CA GLY A 978 -6.50 -80.25 30.97
C GLY A 978 -5.79 -81.26 31.90
N GLY A 979 -4.46 -81.19 31.98
CA GLY A 979 -3.66 -81.79 33.05
C GLY A 979 -2.19 -82.02 32.69
N ARG A 980 -1.24 -81.42 33.43
CA ARG A 980 0.21 -81.69 33.31
C ARG A 980 0.53 -83.02 34.02
N ASP A 981 1.57 -83.77 33.63
CA ASP A 981 2.91 -83.52 34.20
C ASP A 981 4.11 -83.89 33.29
N ARG A 982 5.31 -83.46 33.71
CA ARG A 982 6.54 -83.39 32.90
C ARG A 982 7.34 -84.70 32.80
N ARG A 983 7.91 -84.96 31.62
CA ARG A 983 9.24 -85.61 31.48
C ARG A 983 10.21 -84.70 30.73
N ALA A 984 11.49 -84.84 31.03
CA ALA A 984 12.50 -83.83 30.74
C ALA A 984 12.80 -83.63 29.23
N GLY A 985 12.90 -82.36 28.82
CA GLY A 985 13.72 -81.94 27.68
C GLY A 985 13.38 -82.56 26.32
N SER A 986 12.17 -82.34 25.81
CA SER A 986 11.87 -82.58 24.40
C SER A 986 12.95 -81.94 23.51
N SER A 987 13.25 -82.58 22.38
CA SER A 987 14.19 -82.05 21.38
C SER A 987 13.84 -80.60 21.01
N ALA A 988 12.54 -80.29 20.91
CA ALA A 988 12.01 -78.96 20.66
C ALA A 988 12.44 -77.89 21.68
N GLU A 989 12.42 -78.18 22.98
CA GLU A 989 12.74 -77.18 24.01
C GLU A 989 14.26 -76.89 24.09
N ARG A 990 15.08 -77.92 23.85
CA ARG A 990 16.53 -77.75 23.67
C ARG A 990 16.86 -76.98 22.39
N ALA A 991 16.18 -77.30 21.28
CA ALA A 991 16.32 -76.58 20.02
C ALA A 991 15.91 -75.11 20.14
N ARG A 992 14.76 -74.81 20.75
CA ARG A 992 14.28 -73.45 21.06
C ARG A 992 15.34 -72.64 21.79
N THR A 993 15.84 -73.16 22.91
CA THR A 993 16.83 -72.47 23.74
C THR A 993 18.14 -72.23 22.98
N ALA A 994 18.62 -73.22 22.23
CA ALA A 994 19.85 -73.13 21.45
C ALA A 994 19.74 -72.18 20.24
N VAL A 995 18.60 -72.14 19.55
CA VAL A 995 18.34 -71.19 18.44
C VAL A 995 18.24 -69.76 18.98
N THR A 996 17.44 -69.52 20.03
CA THR A 996 17.31 -68.20 20.67
C THR A 996 18.67 -67.64 21.10
N ALA A 997 19.53 -68.47 21.72
CA ALA A 997 20.87 -68.05 22.12
C ALA A 997 21.79 -67.73 20.93
N ARG A 998 21.72 -68.53 19.85
CA ARG A 998 22.50 -68.32 18.61
C ARG A 998 22.12 -67.04 17.88
N ILE A 999 20.82 -66.82 17.65
CA ILE A 999 20.29 -65.61 17.01
C ILE A 999 20.66 -64.37 17.85
N SER A 1000 20.42 -64.43 19.17
CA SER A 1000 20.79 -63.34 20.09
C SER A 1000 22.28 -63.00 20.06
N TYR A 1001 23.15 -64.01 19.95
CA TYR A 1001 24.59 -63.81 19.81
C TYR A 1001 24.97 -63.22 18.44
N ALA A 1002 24.34 -63.66 17.35
CA ALA A 1002 24.57 -63.10 16.02
C ALA A 1002 24.15 -61.63 15.94
N ILE A 1003 22.99 -61.26 16.49
CA ILE A 1003 22.53 -59.86 16.58
C ILE A 1003 23.49 -59.00 17.43
N ARG A 1004 24.01 -59.51 18.56
CA ARG A 1004 25.05 -58.81 19.33
C ARG A 1004 26.34 -58.63 18.54
N ARG A 1005 26.70 -59.58 17.68
CA ARG A 1005 27.91 -59.52 16.86
C ARG A 1005 27.76 -58.56 15.67
N ILE A 1006 26.57 -58.52 15.05
CA ILE A 1006 26.19 -57.50 14.06
C ILE A 1006 26.31 -56.10 14.70
N ALA A 1007 25.88 -55.92 15.94
CA ALA A 1007 25.97 -54.62 16.64
C ALA A 1007 27.41 -54.08 16.80
N GLY A 1008 28.44 -54.91 16.62
CA GLY A 1008 29.84 -54.50 16.61
C GLY A 1008 30.35 -53.98 15.25
N THR A 1009 29.57 -54.13 14.17
CA THR A 1009 29.89 -53.66 12.81
C THR A 1009 28.82 -52.75 12.23
N ASP A 1010 27.54 -53.04 12.49
CA ASP A 1010 26.38 -52.23 12.13
C ASP A 1010 25.38 -52.19 13.30
N ARG A 1011 25.29 -51.01 13.93
CA ARG A 1011 24.39 -50.79 15.07
C ARG A 1011 22.93 -50.66 14.64
N ALA A 1012 22.65 -50.00 13.52
CA ALA A 1012 21.30 -49.74 13.03
C ALA A 1012 20.60 -51.04 12.61
N LEU A 1013 21.32 -51.91 11.90
CA LEU A 1013 20.83 -53.24 11.57
C LEU A 1013 20.58 -54.09 12.82
N ALA A 1014 21.47 -54.04 13.81
CA ALA A 1014 21.28 -54.81 15.04
C ALA A 1014 20.07 -54.34 15.85
N GLU A 1015 19.77 -53.04 15.87
CA GLU A 1015 18.57 -52.49 16.53
C GLU A 1015 17.29 -52.88 15.76
N HIS A 1016 17.31 -52.84 14.43
CA HIS A 1016 16.23 -53.36 13.58
C HIS A 1016 15.93 -54.84 13.83
N LEU A 1017 16.96 -55.70 13.79
CA LEU A 1017 16.80 -57.15 14.00
C LEU A 1017 16.31 -57.49 15.41
N ARG A 1018 16.65 -56.70 16.46
CA ARG A 1018 16.11 -56.92 17.82
C ARG A 1018 14.60 -56.69 17.92
N ARG A 1019 14.07 -55.71 17.19
CA ARG A 1019 12.65 -55.39 17.17
C ARG A 1019 11.86 -56.40 16.33
N CYS A 1020 12.41 -56.80 15.19
CA CYS A 1020 11.69 -57.55 14.17
C CYS A 1020 11.89 -59.08 14.23
N VAL A 1021 12.93 -59.60 14.90
CA VAL A 1021 13.11 -61.06 15.05
C VAL A 1021 12.50 -61.55 16.36
N ARG A 1022 11.40 -62.30 16.29
CA ARG A 1022 10.80 -62.98 17.44
C ARG A 1022 11.28 -64.43 17.50
N THR A 1023 11.86 -64.84 18.63
CA THR A 1023 12.35 -66.22 18.82
C THR A 1023 11.49 -67.00 19.81
N GLY A 1024 11.10 -68.21 19.45
CA GLY A 1024 10.30 -69.13 20.27
C GLY A 1024 10.36 -70.55 19.71
N THR A 1025 9.36 -71.38 20.00
CA THR A 1025 9.22 -72.71 19.36
C THR A 1025 9.20 -72.61 17.85
N PHE A 1026 8.63 -71.51 17.33
CA PHE A 1026 8.87 -70.99 16.00
C PHE A 1026 9.62 -69.66 16.12
N CYS A 1027 10.55 -69.41 15.20
CA CYS A 1027 11.20 -68.12 15.03
C CYS A 1027 10.66 -67.45 13.76
N VAL A 1028 10.51 -66.12 13.79
CA VAL A 1028 10.01 -65.35 12.64
C VAL A 1028 10.72 -63.99 12.58
N TYR A 1029 10.99 -63.52 11.36
CA TYR A 1029 11.34 -62.13 11.09
C TYR A 1029 10.09 -61.41 10.59
N ASP A 1030 9.61 -60.45 11.36
CA ASP A 1030 8.31 -59.77 11.20
C ASP A 1030 8.51 -58.26 11.38
N PRO A 1031 8.87 -57.53 10.30
CA PRO A 1031 9.13 -56.09 10.36
C PRO A 1031 7.83 -55.26 10.25
N GLU A 1032 7.81 -54.11 10.92
CA GLU A 1032 6.66 -53.16 10.94
C GLU A 1032 6.33 -52.56 9.56
N SER A 1033 7.29 -52.59 8.63
CA SER A 1033 7.13 -52.25 7.22
C SER A 1033 7.86 -53.28 6.36
N PRO A 1034 7.42 -53.56 5.11
CA PRO A 1034 8.11 -54.49 4.23
C PRO A 1034 9.58 -54.10 4.01
N VAL A 1035 10.48 -55.07 4.11
CA VAL A 1035 11.92 -54.92 3.89
C VAL A 1035 12.36 -55.97 2.90
N ASP A 1036 12.75 -55.54 1.70
CA ASP A 1036 13.32 -56.42 0.69
C ASP A 1036 14.76 -56.79 1.06
N TRP A 1037 15.01 -58.10 1.08
CA TRP A 1037 16.31 -58.71 1.37
C TRP A 1037 16.78 -59.57 0.21
N ARG A 1038 18.05 -59.39 -0.19
CA ARG A 1038 18.78 -60.28 -1.08
C ARG A 1038 19.63 -61.24 -0.23
N THR A 1039 19.06 -62.39 0.11
CA THR A 1039 19.68 -63.45 0.94
C THR A 1039 20.39 -64.52 0.12
#